data_AF-A0A1Y3WG67-F1
#
_entry.id   AF-A0A1Y3WG67-F1
#
_cell.length_a   1.000
_cell.length_b   1.000
_cell.length_c   1.000
_cell.angle_alpha   90.00
_cell.angle_beta   90.00
_cell.angle_gamma   90.00
#
_symmetry.space_group_name_H-M   'P 1'
#
loop_
_entity.id
_entity.type
_entity.pdbx_description
1 polymer ?
#
loop_
_entity_poly.entity_id
_entity_poly.type
_entity_poly.pdbx_seq_one_letter_code
_entity_poly.pdbx_strand_id
1 'polypeptide(L)'
;MVKYDQITKCYFQYYGVTMMRKYTIHNFVSSFSVKPNGSMSLLLGAGASISSGILSGGQMIWDFKREIYCNENKISKSEFPDLQKENIQSKIQKYLDATGDHPTLYSPNEYSHYFEFVYPNSRDRELYIQRKVQNVKPALGYLCLGAMILENRINFVNTTNFDDLIKAGVYALDAGKSIKTISSAVENSVGFNLNDGFPTILKLHGDYLFDHLKNTTQELQKLENSVSQKFQDGLHEKGLIVVGYAGNDTSVMTALEKIVANDGLPYGVIWCKPKESELSEKAEKFMEYACANNDLSGILDIDNFDDLMYRLYLSLGKSYKEIDELWKDSEKIKPIMFGGLKKRNVFTKTNTFESKVLPGKSYVFDTTITSWKELRRHLSESKEVVAALFKGKVWAFGKRDEIQKKFLGTIKSDIQEQAFPEKWYQKDYSFVWSLYYDLIKITLLSKGLVCFGRNKYYDPKKSVEEKGNIVFEAVELHLSSIDDKVVLSVLPTFFIEKRNGKSIDRLQKQSIINRYFAKMYNDRASHLINEWTTRMKSNGRLIFEVSGFSLEFDKLVYTSGGTGRGKEWPAVQCFQCEEPQMCFSIEDSSKVAVNQLKGLVNYGPIERFGNSGSIQESIKLAILTPRQKQQDIIEHLQKLKQNSVTKLKQEKYFLPEYIGFEKIFRCDIDIPNIQDGQRFKSYNLDNVLKLDAIKFYEGLVKYVNVFAKNLAAFDVLIIYIPSCLGHLREKKDDTEYFDLHDSLKIYCASKGIVIQLIEERSAVQNWSTDLAKIMWGLSTGLYSKAVGRLWKPAVYNKHTAFIGLSYVQSVNNGERISIGCSQLFDAEGNGMRLYLRPLKNPQYIQKNPFMRNEDACRLMLSLKKLYDDSVPTYDLRRVVIHKTTFFTKEEMEGISRGLAGIDDIELLQIQEFTPWRAIRFDSDNMKIVSKFAIQRGTVIQLNKDNFLIWTHGSVQHDELAGQHLNYYKNGRGIPAPLLVRRFMGQADGATLANEIMMLTKMNWNSGDSFYKVLPVTLDFAKMLSRVAKQDVVIYDKPYDFRYFM
;
A
#
# COMPACT_ATOMS: atom_id res chain seq x y z
N MET A 1 12.41 20.85 -36.77
CA MET A 1 12.18 21.50 -35.46
C MET A 1 12.79 22.90 -35.36
N VAL A 2 14.00 23.18 -35.85
CA VAL A 2 14.65 24.52 -35.71
C VAL A 2 13.92 25.68 -36.40
N LYS A 3 13.23 25.45 -37.53
CA LYS A 3 12.51 26.52 -38.26
C LYS A 3 11.17 26.96 -37.64
N TYR A 4 10.54 26.11 -36.81
CA TYR A 4 9.27 26.47 -36.17
C TYR A 4 9.49 27.39 -34.95
N ASP A 5 10.60 27.20 -34.24
CA ASP A 5 10.98 28.03 -33.07
C ASP A 5 11.34 29.47 -33.46
N GLN A 6 11.99 29.68 -34.61
CA GLN A 6 12.35 31.02 -35.09
C GLN A 6 11.13 31.82 -35.58
N ILE A 7 10.16 31.16 -36.23
CA ILE A 7 8.93 31.83 -36.69
C ILE A 7 8.06 32.22 -35.49
N THR A 8 8.01 31.37 -34.46
CA THR A 8 7.27 31.64 -33.22
C THR A 8 7.90 32.81 -32.45
N LYS A 9 9.24 32.85 -32.34
CA LYS A 9 9.96 33.98 -31.74
C LYS A 9 9.74 35.31 -32.48
N CYS A 10 9.78 35.32 -33.82
CA CYS A 10 9.50 36.53 -34.60
C CYS A 10 8.04 36.99 -34.50
N TYR A 11 7.08 36.05 -34.44
CA TYR A 11 5.66 36.39 -34.29
C TYR A 11 5.37 37.05 -32.93
N PHE A 12 5.97 36.58 -31.84
CA PHE A 12 5.79 37.17 -30.52
C PHE A 12 6.56 38.48 -30.29
N GLN A 13 7.72 38.67 -30.93
CA GLN A 13 8.44 39.95 -30.91
C GLN A 13 7.67 41.09 -31.61
N TYR A 14 6.84 40.76 -32.61
CA TYR A 14 6.03 41.74 -33.34
C TYR A 14 4.77 42.20 -32.58
N TYR A 15 4.32 41.43 -31.57
CA TYR A 15 3.11 41.70 -30.77
C TYR A 15 3.38 42.02 -29.29
N GLY A 16 4.64 42.11 -28.85
CA GLY A 16 5.00 42.52 -27.49
C GLY A 16 4.64 41.53 -26.38
N VAL A 17 4.41 40.25 -26.69
CA VAL A 17 4.09 39.22 -25.69
C VAL A 17 5.39 38.52 -25.26
N THR A 18 5.91 38.85 -24.09
CA THR A 18 7.10 38.19 -23.54
C THR A 18 6.74 36.81 -23.02
N MET A 19 7.24 35.75 -23.67
CA MET A 19 6.97 34.37 -23.26
C MET A 19 7.66 34.08 -21.91
N MET A 20 6.89 33.67 -20.88
CA MET A 20 7.46 33.26 -19.59
C MET A 20 8.47 32.12 -19.77
N ARG A 21 9.70 32.31 -19.30
CA ARG A 21 10.75 31.30 -19.38
C ARG A 21 10.40 30.11 -18.48
N LYS A 22 10.69 28.88 -18.92
CA LYS A 22 10.49 27.66 -18.14
C LYS A 22 11.81 26.96 -17.87
N TYR A 23 12.09 26.68 -16.60
CA TYR A 23 13.23 25.89 -16.16
C TYR A 23 12.83 24.44 -15.95
N THR A 24 13.75 23.53 -16.28
CA THR A 24 13.67 22.15 -15.78
C THR A 24 14.31 22.10 -14.39
N ILE A 25 13.85 21.18 -13.54
CA ILE A 25 14.42 20.97 -12.20
C ILE A 25 15.92 20.67 -12.24
N HIS A 26 16.38 19.93 -13.25
CA HIS A 26 17.79 19.62 -13.42
C HIS A 26 18.61 20.87 -13.73
N ASN A 27 18.16 21.69 -14.69
CA ASN A 27 18.85 22.92 -15.07
C ASN A 27 18.88 23.92 -13.89
N PHE A 28 17.78 24.00 -13.14
CA PHE A 28 17.70 24.86 -11.97
C PHE A 28 18.67 24.42 -10.86
N VAL A 29 18.69 23.13 -10.49
CA VAL A 29 19.60 22.62 -9.45
C VAL A 29 21.07 22.84 -9.83
N SER A 30 21.44 22.59 -11.09
CA SER A 30 22.80 22.84 -11.60
C SER A 30 23.15 24.33 -11.63
N SER A 31 22.20 25.20 -11.98
CA SER A 31 22.39 26.66 -11.92
C SER A 31 22.54 27.14 -10.48
N PHE A 32 21.72 26.64 -9.56
CA PHE A 32 21.78 26.96 -8.15
C PHE A 32 23.12 26.55 -7.53
N SER A 33 23.66 25.38 -7.89
CA SER A 33 24.89 24.85 -7.29
C SER A 33 26.12 25.73 -7.54
N VAL A 34 26.18 26.45 -8.67
CA VAL A 34 27.29 27.34 -9.05
C VAL A 34 27.12 28.80 -8.59
N LYS A 35 25.93 29.18 -8.11
CA LYS A 35 25.68 30.54 -7.61
C LYS A 35 26.42 30.80 -6.29
N PRO A 36 26.91 32.03 -6.04
CA PRO A 36 27.59 32.38 -4.80
C PRO A 36 26.72 32.10 -3.56
N ASN A 37 27.36 31.80 -2.43
CA ASN A 37 26.66 31.57 -1.17
C ASN A 37 25.89 32.82 -0.74
N GLY A 38 24.63 32.64 -0.32
CA GLY A 38 23.76 33.74 0.10
C GLY A 38 23.23 34.61 -1.04
N SER A 39 23.52 34.27 -2.31
CA SER A 39 23.03 35.02 -3.48
C SER A 39 21.57 34.72 -3.83
N MET A 40 20.96 33.71 -3.20
CA MET A 40 19.56 33.33 -3.39
C MET A 40 18.82 33.37 -2.06
N SER A 41 17.61 33.94 -2.09
CA SER A 41 16.64 33.98 -0.98
C SER A 41 15.44 33.11 -1.30
N LEU A 42 14.68 32.76 -0.27
CA LEU A 42 13.40 32.06 -0.42
C LEU A 42 12.23 32.96 -0.01
N LEU A 43 11.10 32.80 -0.69
CA LEU A 43 9.77 33.20 -0.20
C LEU A 43 8.92 31.93 -0.06
N LEU A 44 8.63 31.56 1.19
CA LEU A 44 7.83 30.40 1.55
C LEU A 44 6.38 30.80 1.84
N GLY A 45 5.45 30.19 1.14
CA GLY A 45 4.02 30.25 1.46
C GLY A 45 3.51 28.98 2.16
N ALA A 46 2.21 28.97 2.48
CA ALA A 46 1.62 27.93 3.32
C ALA A 46 1.68 26.54 2.68
N GLY A 47 1.81 26.46 1.35
CA GLY A 47 2.01 25.21 0.62
C GLY A 47 3.30 24.47 0.98
N ALA A 48 4.31 25.15 1.53
CA ALA A 48 5.55 24.51 1.99
C ALA A 48 5.36 23.74 3.32
N SER A 49 4.36 24.12 4.12
CA SER A 49 4.10 23.52 5.45
C SER A 49 3.13 22.35 5.43
N ILE A 50 2.50 22.05 4.29
CA ILE A 50 1.54 20.94 4.12
C ILE A 50 2.15 19.60 4.53
N SER A 51 3.37 19.31 4.07
CA SER A 51 4.05 18.05 4.39
C SER A 51 4.46 17.93 5.86
N SER A 52 4.42 19.02 6.64
CA SER A 52 4.59 18.98 8.10
C SER A 52 3.24 18.84 8.83
N GLY A 53 2.12 18.76 8.11
CA GLY A 53 0.78 18.60 8.68
C GLY A 53 0.02 19.91 8.89
N ILE A 54 0.53 21.05 8.39
CA ILE A 54 -0.13 22.36 8.51
C ILE A 54 -0.95 22.63 7.26
N LEU A 55 -2.24 22.96 7.44
CA LEU A 55 -3.14 23.25 6.32
C LEU A 55 -2.72 24.54 5.59
N SER A 56 -2.77 24.51 4.25
CA SER A 56 -2.73 25.73 3.43
C SER A 56 -4.03 26.52 3.54
N GLY A 57 -4.01 27.80 3.13
CA GLY A 57 -5.23 28.62 3.10
C GLY A 57 -6.36 28.00 2.27
N GLY A 58 -6.05 27.35 1.15
CA GLY A 58 -7.04 26.62 0.34
C GLY A 58 -7.64 25.41 1.06
N GLN A 59 -6.83 24.68 1.83
CA GLN A 59 -7.31 23.56 2.65
C GLN A 59 -8.12 24.04 3.85
N MET A 60 -7.73 25.16 4.46
CA MET A 60 -8.51 25.81 5.53
C MET A 60 -9.89 26.24 5.05
N ILE A 61 -10.02 26.81 3.84
CA ILE A 61 -11.33 27.14 3.24
C ILE A 61 -12.23 25.90 3.25
N TRP A 62 -11.73 24.76 2.76
CA TRP A 62 -12.52 23.52 2.74
C TRP A 62 -12.81 22.96 4.14
N ASP A 63 -11.87 23.09 5.09
CA ASP A 63 -12.10 22.72 6.50
C ASP A 63 -13.22 23.58 7.13
N PHE A 64 -13.22 24.90 6.88
CA PHE A 64 -14.27 25.81 7.33
C PHE A 64 -15.62 25.53 6.67
N LYS A 65 -15.65 25.31 5.35
CA LYS A 65 -16.86 24.90 4.62
C LYS A 65 -17.45 23.60 5.17
N ARG A 66 -16.59 22.60 5.45
CA ARG A 66 -17.00 21.36 6.11
C ARG A 66 -17.57 21.64 7.49
N GLU A 67 -16.93 22.50 8.27
CA GLU A 67 -17.38 22.88 9.61
C GLU A 67 -18.75 23.55 9.62
N ILE A 68 -18.99 24.54 8.75
CA ILE A 68 -20.29 25.20 8.59
C ILE A 68 -21.35 24.17 8.21
N TYR A 69 -21.11 23.42 7.13
CA TYR A 69 -22.05 22.40 6.66
C TYR A 69 -22.39 21.38 7.74
N CYS A 70 -21.38 20.86 8.43
CA CYS A 70 -21.56 19.85 9.48
C CYS A 70 -22.33 20.41 10.69
N ASN A 71 -22.01 21.63 11.14
CA ASN A 71 -22.65 22.24 12.30
C ASN A 71 -24.12 22.57 12.01
N GLU A 72 -24.42 23.18 10.87
CA GLU A 72 -25.78 23.59 10.50
C GLU A 72 -26.69 22.39 10.22
N ASN A 73 -26.14 21.33 9.64
CA ASN A 73 -26.88 20.09 9.39
C ASN A 73 -26.84 19.09 10.56
N LYS A 74 -26.10 19.40 11.65
CA LYS A 74 -25.89 18.52 12.81
C LYS A 74 -25.29 17.15 12.44
N ILE A 75 -24.32 17.16 11.54
CA ILE A 75 -23.62 15.96 11.03
C ILE A 75 -22.18 15.95 11.56
N SER A 76 -21.63 14.77 11.86
CA SER A 76 -20.23 14.64 12.28
C SER A 76 -19.24 14.92 11.13
N LYS A 77 -18.15 15.64 11.41
CA LYS A 77 -17.03 15.84 10.46
C LYS A 77 -16.44 14.52 9.94
N SER A 78 -16.57 13.42 10.69
CA SER A 78 -16.11 12.08 10.30
C SER A 78 -16.92 11.45 9.14
N GLU A 79 -18.08 12.02 8.80
CA GLU A 79 -18.82 11.69 7.57
C GLU A 79 -18.08 12.18 6.31
N PHE A 80 -17.22 13.19 6.45
CA PHE A 80 -16.45 13.79 5.35
C PHE A 80 -14.94 13.74 5.64
N PRO A 81 -14.33 12.54 5.69
CA PRO A 81 -12.93 12.36 6.06
C PRO A 81 -11.95 12.74 4.95
N ASP A 82 -12.40 12.78 3.69
CA ASP A 82 -11.61 13.12 2.50
C ASP A 82 -12.31 14.24 1.73
N LEU A 83 -11.81 15.47 1.89
CA LEU A 83 -12.33 16.66 1.23
C LEU A 83 -11.81 16.85 -0.21
N GLN A 84 -11.01 15.92 -0.75
CA GLN A 84 -10.59 15.93 -2.16
C GLN A 84 -11.58 15.17 -3.06
N LYS A 85 -12.65 14.61 -2.51
CA LYS A 85 -13.68 13.94 -3.31
C LYS A 85 -14.62 14.97 -3.92
N GLU A 86 -14.73 14.97 -5.25
CA GLU A 86 -15.56 15.92 -6.01
C GLU A 86 -17.03 15.89 -5.60
N ASN A 87 -17.59 14.71 -5.30
CA ASN A 87 -18.98 14.60 -4.86
C ASN A 87 -19.22 15.25 -3.49
N ILE A 88 -18.24 15.18 -2.58
CA ILE A 88 -18.30 15.85 -1.26
C ILE A 88 -18.17 17.36 -1.45
N GLN A 89 -17.16 17.81 -2.20
CA GLN A 89 -16.96 19.22 -2.48
C GLN A 89 -18.19 19.86 -3.14
N SER A 90 -18.75 19.19 -4.16
CA SER A 90 -19.96 19.65 -4.85
C SER A 90 -21.17 19.69 -3.93
N LYS A 91 -21.35 18.69 -3.06
CA LYS A 91 -22.44 18.65 -2.08
C LYS A 91 -22.38 19.82 -1.10
N ILE A 92 -21.21 20.06 -0.51
CA ILE A 92 -20.99 21.16 0.43
C ILE A 92 -21.16 22.51 -0.28
N GLN A 93 -20.58 22.68 -1.47
CA GLN A 93 -20.68 23.94 -2.21
C GLN A 93 -22.13 24.25 -2.61
N LYS A 94 -22.88 23.29 -3.14
CA LYS A 94 -24.29 23.48 -3.51
C LYS A 94 -25.15 23.89 -2.31
N TYR A 95 -24.87 23.35 -1.13
CA TYR A 95 -25.55 23.75 0.10
C TYR A 95 -25.24 25.21 0.43
N LEU A 96 -23.96 25.59 0.44
CA LEU A 96 -23.54 26.96 0.74
C LEU A 96 -24.09 27.96 -0.29
N ASP A 97 -24.06 27.64 -1.59
CA ASP A 97 -24.63 28.48 -2.65
C ASP A 97 -26.14 28.67 -2.46
N ALA A 98 -26.85 27.64 -2.00
CA ALA A 98 -28.31 27.70 -1.78
C ALA A 98 -28.71 28.57 -0.59
N THR A 99 -27.81 28.83 0.37
CA THR A 99 -28.06 29.77 1.47
C THR A 99 -28.08 31.23 1.00
N GLY A 100 -27.31 31.57 -0.04
CA GLY A 100 -27.19 32.92 -0.58
C GLY A 100 -26.22 33.85 0.17
N ASP A 101 -25.70 33.45 1.34
CA ASP A 101 -24.89 34.29 2.24
C ASP A 101 -23.37 34.09 2.09
N HIS A 102 -22.96 33.19 1.20
CA HIS A 102 -21.57 32.78 1.04
C HIS A 102 -21.01 33.12 -0.35
N PRO A 103 -19.70 33.41 -0.47
CA PRO A 103 -19.06 33.68 -1.75
C PRO A 103 -19.11 32.46 -2.67
N THR A 104 -19.17 32.73 -3.97
CA THR A 104 -19.07 31.68 -5.00
C THR A 104 -17.72 30.99 -4.96
N LEU A 105 -17.69 29.72 -5.36
CA LEU A 105 -16.47 28.92 -5.45
C LEU A 105 -15.35 29.66 -6.21
N TYR A 106 -14.14 29.68 -5.64
CA TYR A 106 -12.94 30.35 -6.15
C TYR A 106 -12.95 31.89 -6.08
N SER A 107 -13.88 32.48 -5.33
CA SER A 107 -13.83 33.91 -5.03
C SER A 107 -12.55 34.28 -4.25
N PRO A 108 -11.90 35.42 -4.53
CA PRO A 108 -10.70 35.85 -3.80
C PRO A 108 -10.96 36.11 -2.30
N ASN A 109 -12.23 36.28 -1.91
CA ASN A 109 -12.63 36.57 -0.53
C ASN A 109 -12.99 35.31 0.29
N GLU A 110 -12.95 34.11 -0.29
CA GLU A 110 -13.37 32.88 0.41
C GLU A 110 -12.64 32.68 1.73
N TYR A 111 -11.32 32.84 1.75
CA TYR A 111 -10.52 32.62 2.97
C TYR A 111 -10.97 33.52 4.12
N SER A 112 -10.94 34.84 3.93
CA SER A 112 -11.32 35.81 4.95
C SER A 112 -12.77 35.62 5.38
N HIS A 113 -13.70 35.46 4.41
CA HIS A 113 -15.13 35.30 4.68
C HIS A 113 -15.41 34.08 5.54
N TYR A 114 -14.94 32.90 5.13
CA TYR A 114 -15.23 31.68 5.89
C TYR A 114 -14.48 31.63 7.22
N PHE A 115 -13.28 32.20 7.32
CA PHE A 115 -12.56 32.23 8.59
C PHE A 115 -13.26 33.14 9.62
N GLU A 116 -13.69 34.33 9.20
CA GLU A 116 -14.49 35.26 10.02
C GLU A 116 -15.86 34.68 10.36
N PHE A 117 -16.52 34.00 9.42
CA PHE A 117 -17.83 33.39 9.65
C PHE A 117 -17.78 32.29 10.71
N VAL A 118 -16.79 31.39 10.64
CA VAL A 118 -16.62 30.32 11.64
C VAL A 118 -16.12 30.88 12.97
N TYR A 119 -15.23 31.87 12.94
CA TYR A 119 -14.64 32.48 14.13
C TYR A 119 -14.73 34.02 14.08
N PRO A 120 -15.86 34.61 14.51
CA PRO A 120 -16.06 36.07 14.45
C PRO A 120 -15.06 36.86 15.30
N ASN A 121 -14.65 36.31 16.45
CA ASN A 121 -13.67 36.92 17.35
C ASN A 121 -12.24 36.70 16.85
N SER A 122 -11.43 37.77 16.81
CA SER A 122 -10.02 37.70 16.43
C SER A 122 -9.20 36.76 17.32
N ARG A 123 -9.49 36.71 18.63
CA ARG A 123 -8.81 35.82 19.57
C ARG A 123 -9.04 34.34 19.25
N ASP A 124 -10.23 33.97 18.77
CA ASP A 124 -10.53 32.59 18.41
C ASP A 124 -9.79 32.18 17.13
N ARG A 125 -9.64 33.10 16.18
CA ARG A 125 -8.80 32.91 14.99
C ARG A 125 -7.33 32.70 15.36
N GLU A 126 -6.80 33.51 16.28
CA GLU A 126 -5.45 33.36 16.81
C GLU A 126 -5.25 31.99 17.47
N LEU A 127 -6.19 31.56 18.32
CA LEU A 127 -6.17 30.26 18.98
C LEU A 127 -6.25 29.09 17.97
N TYR A 128 -7.04 29.24 16.90
CA TYR A 128 -7.12 28.26 15.83
C TYR A 128 -5.75 28.07 15.15
N ILE A 129 -5.10 29.16 14.73
CA ILE A 129 -3.78 29.10 14.09
C ILE A 129 -2.73 28.54 15.06
N GLN A 130 -2.69 29.01 16.30
CA GLN A 130 -1.79 28.51 17.35
C GLN A 130 -1.87 27.00 17.48
N ARG A 131 -3.07 26.43 17.60
CA ARG A 131 -3.27 24.98 17.70
C ARG A 131 -2.78 24.21 16.48
N LYS A 132 -2.82 24.81 15.29
CA LYS A 132 -2.38 24.16 14.04
C LYS A 132 -0.86 24.19 13.85
N VAL A 133 -0.16 25.17 14.43
CA VAL A 133 1.29 25.33 14.26
C VAL A 133 2.12 24.88 15.47
N GLN A 134 1.49 24.66 16.62
CA GLN A 134 2.16 24.27 17.85
C GLN A 134 2.71 22.83 17.79
N ASN A 135 3.96 22.64 18.24
CA ASN A 135 4.64 21.33 18.36
C ASN A 135 4.72 20.52 17.05
N VAL A 136 4.64 21.19 15.90
CA VAL A 136 4.74 20.55 14.59
C VAL A 136 6.20 20.21 14.30
N LYS A 137 6.44 18.97 13.87
CA LYS A 137 7.78 18.50 13.49
C LYS A 137 8.11 18.90 12.05
N PRO A 138 9.34 19.36 11.75
CA PRO A 138 9.75 19.68 10.39
C PRO A 138 9.77 18.42 9.52
N ALA A 139 9.11 18.49 8.36
CA ALA A 139 9.25 17.51 7.29
C ALA A 139 10.61 17.63 6.58
N LEU A 140 10.87 16.72 5.63
CA LEU A 140 12.14 16.62 4.92
C LEU A 140 12.59 17.94 4.29
N GLY A 141 11.66 18.70 3.69
CA GLY A 141 11.96 19.97 3.03
C GLY A 141 12.54 21.01 3.99
N TYR A 142 12.00 21.11 5.21
CA TYR A 142 12.50 22.02 6.24
C TYR A 142 13.82 21.56 6.85
N LEU A 143 14.04 20.26 7.01
CA LEU A 143 15.35 19.73 7.39
C LEU A 143 16.41 20.07 6.33
N CYS A 144 16.10 19.84 5.06
CA CYS A 144 16.99 20.20 3.95
C CYS A 144 17.25 21.71 3.90
N LEU A 145 16.21 22.54 4.08
CA LEU A 145 16.38 23.99 4.20
C LEU A 145 17.26 24.38 5.38
N GLY A 146 17.13 23.67 6.51
CA GLY A 146 17.99 23.87 7.66
C GLY A 146 19.46 23.65 7.33
N ALA A 147 19.78 22.56 6.62
CA ALA A 147 21.13 22.31 6.14
C ALA A 147 21.62 23.41 5.18
N MET A 148 20.76 23.90 4.27
CA MET A 148 21.10 25.02 3.39
C MET A 148 21.46 26.31 4.15
N ILE A 149 20.76 26.56 5.27
CA ILE A 149 20.99 27.71 6.15
C ILE A 149 22.30 27.54 6.94
N LEU A 150 22.55 26.35 7.48
CA LEU A 150 23.80 26.04 8.19
C LEU A 150 25.02 26.24 7.30
N GLU A 151 24.89 25.91 6.02
CA GLU A 151 25.93 26.06 4.99
C GLU A 151 26.00 27.45 4.35
N ASN A 152 25.22 28.42 4.85
CA ASN A 152 25.15 29.79 4.33
C ASN A 152 24.80 29.86 2.82
N ARG A 153 24.22 28.80 2.25
CA ARG A 153 23.72 28.82 0.86
C ARG A 153 22.51 29.70 0.73
N ILE A 154 21.64 29.65 1.73
CA ILE A 154 20.47 30.51 1.90
C ILE A 154 20.61 31.15 3.27
N ASN A 155 20.73 32.47 3.34
CA ASN A 155 20.86 33.20 4.60
C ASN A 155 19.74 34.22 4.83
N PHE A 156 18.83 34.34 3.88
CA PHE A 156 17.65 35.20 3.99
C PHE A 156 16.42 34.44 3.50
N VAL A 157 15.50 34.16 4.42
CA VAL A 157 14.25 33.43 4.14
C VAL A 157 13.08 34.32 4.53
N ASN A 158 12.14 34.48 3.62
CA ASN A 158 10.94 35.27 3.80
C ASN A 158 9.76 34.31 3.85
N THR A 159 8.78 34.58 4.71
CA THR A 159 7.59 33.73 4.77
C THR A 159 6.33 34.51 5.12
N THR A 160 5.23 34.09 4.49
CA THR A 160 3.87 34.48 4.87
C THR A 160 3.26 33.56 5.93
N ASN A 161 4.00 32.53 6.35
CA ASN A 161 3.50 31.51 7.28
C ASN A 161 3.71 31.95 8.72
N PHE A 162 2.82 31.49 9.58
CA PHE A 162 2.89 31.76 11.01
C PHE A 162 3.80 30.78 11.76
N ASP A 163 4.04 29.58 11.20
CA ASP A 163 4.80 28.52 11.87
C ASP A 163 6.31 28.84 12.08
N ASP A 164 6.97 28.02 12.89
CA ASP A 164 8.40 28.10 13.18
C ASP A 164 9.22 26.98 12.51
N LEU A 165 8.69 26.34 11.44
CA LEU A 165 9.30 25.14 10.84
C LEU A 165 10.69 25.39 10.27
N ILE A 166 10.99 26.61 9.81
CA ILE A 166 12.34 26.99 9.36
C ILE A 166 13.33 26.91 10.52
N LYS A 167 12.98 27.48 11.69
CA LYS A 167 13.81 27.41 12.91
C LYS A 167 13.90 25.98 13.42
N ALA A 168 12.77 25.27 13.48
CA ALA A 168 12.72 23.88 13.90
C ALA A 168 13.59 22.98 13.02
N GLY A 169 13.60 23.19 11.70
CA GLY A 169 14.44 22.46 10.76
C GLY A 169 15.94 22.66 11.00
N VAL A 170 16.36 23.87 11.34
CA VAL A 170 17.77 24.16 11.67
C VAL A 170 18.13 23.58 13.04
N TYR A 171 17.31 23.77 14.06
CA TYR A 171 17.57 23.26 15.41
C TYR A 171 17.50 21.74 15.51
N ALA A 172 16.76 21.09 14.60
CA ALA A 172 16.79 19.64 14.45
C ALA A 172 18.18 19.12 14.01
N LEU A 173 18.96 19.94 13.30
CA LEU A 173 20.31 19.59 12.82
C LEU A 173 21.41 20.12 13.74
N ASP A 174 21.25 21.35 14.24
CA ASP A 174 22.17 22.02 15.14
C ASP A 174 21.40 22.95 16.09
N ALA A 175 21.13 22.45 17.29
CA ALA A 175 20.44 23.20 18.34
C ALA A 175 21.22 24.41 18.86
N GLY A 176 22.53 24.51 18.58
CA GLY A 176 23.39 25.62 18.99
C GLY A 176 23.43 26.79 18.01
N LYS A 177 22.86 26.65 16.80
CA LYS A 177 22.93 27.68 15.77
C LYS A 177 22.11 28.92 16.14
N SER A 178 22.70 30.11 16.04
CA SER A 178 21.94 31.36 16.18
C SER A 178 21.26 31.75 14.87
N ILE A 179 19.95 32.00 14.93
CA ILE A 179 19.12 32.44 13.80
C ILE A 179 18.25 33.60 14.26
N LYS A 180 18.13 34.62 13.41
CA LYS A 180 17.33 35.80 13.71
C LYS A 180 15.96 35.72 13.06
N THR A 181 14.91 36.09 13.78
CA THR A 181 13.56 36.26 13.24
C THR A 181 13.19 37.75 13.30
N ILE A 182 12.77 38.33 12.18
CA ILE A 182 12.28 39.69 12.07
C ILE A 182 10.77 39.64 11.77
N SER A 183 9.99 40.35 12.57
CA SER A 183 8.57 40.64 12.35
C SER A 183 8.25 42.03 12.91
N SER A 184 7.00 42.47 12.78
CA SER A 184 6.51 43.72 13.37
C SER A 184 6.75 43.78 14.89
N ALA A 185 6.67 42.66 15.61
CA ALA A 185 6.86 42.59 17.06
C ALA A 185 8.23 43.07 17.55
N VAL A 186 9.26 43.00 16.71
CA VAL A 186 10.65 43.32 17.07
C VAL A 186 11.15 44.61 16.43
N GLU A 187 10.27 45.41 15.82
CA GLU A 187 10.59 46.67 15.13
C GLU A 187 11.43 47.63 15.98
N ASN A 188 11.10 47.72 17.28
CA ASN A 188 11.77 48.62 18.23
C ASN A 188 12.99 47.98 18.93
N SER A 189 13.49 46.85 18.45
CA SER A 189 14.61 46.12 19.08
C SER A 189 15.89 46.16 18.24
N VAL A 190 17.03 45.93 18.89
CA VAL A 190 18.35 45.82 18.23
C VAL A 190 18.36 44.69 17.18
N GLY A 191 17.47 43.71 17.30
CA GLY A 191 17.32 42.57 16.38
C GLY A 191 16.69 42.90 15.02
N PHE A 192 16.29 44.14 14.76
CA PHE A 192 15.65 44.55 13.50
C PHE A 192 16.63 44.90 12.36
N ASN A 193 17.94 44.69 12.55
CA ASN A 193 18.97 44.93 11.52
C ASN A 193 19.14 43.71 10.58
N LEU A 194 19.56 43.88 9.32
CA LEU A 194 19.86 42.77 8.40
C LEU A 194 21.36 42.43 8.34
N ASN A 195 22.24 43.40 8.60
CA ASN A 195 23.68 43.31 8.30
C ASN A 195 24.56 42.90 9.49
N ASP A 196 24.05 42.04 10.38
CA ASP A 196 24.74 41.59 11.60
C ASP A 196 25.37 40.19 11.48
N GLY A 197 25.34 39.59 10.28
CA GLY A 197 26.01 38.31 9.99
C GLY A 197 25.19 37.06 10.35
N PHE A 198 23.97 37.21 10.89
CA PHE A 198 23.12 36.07 11.21
C PHE A 198 22.19 35.69 10.05
N PRO A 199 21.98 34.38 9.78
CA PRO A 199 20.87 33.95 8.94
C PRO A 199 19.56 34.51 9.48
N THR A 200 18.77 35.12 8.59
CA THR A 200 17.59 35.90 8.97
C THR A 200 16.32 35.34 8.33
N ILE A 201 15.29 35.20 9.15
CA ILE A 201 13.93 34.82 8.75
C ILE A 201 13.05 36.07 8.88
N LEU A 202 12.47 36.53 7.79
CA LEU A 202 11.52 37.65 7.77
C LEU A 202 10.08 37.09 7.69
N LYS A 203 9.27 37.30 8.74
CA LYS A 203 7.84 36.96 8.75
C LYS A 203 7.04 38.19 8.27
N LEU A 204 6.43 38.09 7.09
CA LEU A 204 5.81 39.23 6.40
C LEU A 204 4.50 39.71 7.04
N HIS A 205 3.72 38.81 7.64
CA HIS A 205 2.42 39.12 8.27
C HIS A 205 2.43 39.04 9.80
N GLY A 206 3.62 39.04 10.41
CA GLY A 206 3.79 38.94 11.86
C GLY A 206 4.10 37.52 12.37
N ASP A 207 4.49 37.43 13.63
CA ASP A 207 4.77 36.21 14.38
C ASP A 207 3.62 35.90 15.35
N TYR A 208 2.98 34.74 15.25
CA TYR A 208 1.81 34.38 16.06
C TYR A 208 2.05 34.35 17.59
N LEU A 209 3.32 34.31 18.00
CA LEU A 209 3.73 34.34 19.41
C LEU A 209 3.74 35.75 20.00
N PHE A 210 3.88 36.79 19.16
CA PHE A 210 4.19 38.15 19.60
C PHE A 210 3.40 39.26 18.90
N ASP A 211 2.74 38.99 17.77
CA ASP A 211 2.00 39.94 16.94
C ASP A 211 0.48 39.68 16.98
N HIS A 212 -0.33 40.72 16.74
CA HIS A 212 -1.74 40.56 16.38
C HIS A 212 -1.85 39.93 14.98
N LEU A 213 -2.46 38.75 14.87
CA LEU A 213 -2.50 38.00 13.61
C LEU A 213 -3.42 38.67 12.58
N LYS A 214 -2.87 39.09 11.45
CA LYS A 214 -3.59 39.68 10.31
C LYS A 214 -4.21 38.59 9.45
N ASN A 215 -5.51 38.36 9.59
CA ASN A 215 -6.27 37.31 8.92
C ASN A 215 -7.44 37.83 8.06
N THR A 216 -7.82 39.10 8.20
CA THR A 216 -8.94 39.70 7.46
C THR A 216 -8.48 40.50 6.24
N THR A 217 -9.39 40.73 5.28
CA THR A 217 -9.12 41.55 4.09
C THR A 217 -8.78 43.00 4.43
N GLN A 218 -9.25 43.51 5.57
CA GLN A 218 -8.89 44.85 6.07
C GLN A 218 -7.50 44.87 6.71
N GLU A 219 -7.10 43.78 7.38
CA GLU A 219 -5.79 43.65 8.03
C GLU A 219 -4.63 43.41 7.02
N LEU A 220 -4.90 42.76 5.87
CA LEU A 220 -3.91 42.41 4.84
C LEU A 220 -3.72 43.47 3.73
N GLN A 221 -4.29 44.67 3.84
CA GLN A 221 -4.28 45.65 2.74
C GLN A 221 -2.88 46.16 2.38
N LYS A 222 -1.99 46.31 3.37
CA LYS A 222 -0.60 46.76 3.18
C LYS A 222 0.31 46.08 4.21
N LEU A 223 1.51 45.67 3.75
CA LEU A 223 2.60 45.34 4.64
C LEU A 223 2.97 46.58 5.45
N GLU A 224 3.40 46.39 6.69
CA GLU A 224 3.95 47.49 7.48
C GLU A 224 5.19 48.06 6.79
N ASN A 225 5.32 49.39 6.81
CA ASN A 225 6.36 50.08 6.05
C ASN A 225 7.76 49.58 6.41
N SER A 226 8.03 49.32 7.68
CA SER A 226 9.32 48.81 8.18
C SER A 226 9.62 47.39 7.70
N VAL A 227 8.65 46.48 7.76
CA VAL A 227 8.77 45.11 7.23
C VAL A 227 8.94 45.13 5.71
N SER A 228 8.17 45.95 5.00
CA SER A 228 8.29 46.11 3.55
C SER A 228 9.66 46.65 3.14
N GLN A 229 10.22 47.60 3.90
CA GLN A 229 11.57 48.11 3.66
C GLN A 229 12.62 47.01 3.86
N LYS A 230 12.54 46.23 4.95
CA LYS A 230 13.46 45.09 5.18
C LYS A 230 13.36 44.02 4.10
N PHE A 231 12.15 43.79 3.60
CA PHE A 231 11.95 42.88 2.49
C PHE A 231 12.64 43.36 1.21
N GLN A 232 12.55 44.66 0.90
CA GLN A 232 13.24 45.27 -0.23
C GLN A 232 14.77 45.25 -0.05
N ASP A 233 15.26 45.74 1.09
CA ASP A 233 16.70 45.81 1.41
C ASP A 233 17.35 44.42 1.33
N GLY A 234 16.70 43.40 1.92
CA GLY A 234 17.23 42.05 1.96
C GLY A 234 17.23 41.32 0.61
N LEU A 235 16.42 41.78 -0.36
CA LEU A 235 16.31 41.17 -1.69
C LEU A 235 17.04 41.93 -2.80
N HIS A 236 17.46 43.18 -2.55
CA HIS A 236 18.08 44.06 -3.55
C HIS A 236 19.24 43.39 -4.32
N GLU A 237 20.13 42.66 -3.64
CA GLU A 237 21.32 42.03 -4.23
C GLU A 237 21.21 40.50 -4.44
N LYS A 238 20.02 39.91 -4.29
CA LYS A 238 19.83 38.45 -4.28
C LYS A 238 18.99 37.96 -5.46
N GLY A 239 18.75 36.67 -5.58
CA GLY A 239 17.65 36.11 -6.37
C GLY A 239 16.55 35.62 -5.45
N LEU A 240 15.38 35.30 -6.00
CA LEU A 240 14.25 34.83 -5.21
C LEU A 240 13.72 33.51 -5.73
N ILE A 241 13.61 32.53 -4.85
CA ILE A 241 12.90 31.27 -5.08
C ILE A 241 11.55 31.38 -4.37
N VAL A 242 10.46 31.42 -5.13
CA VAL A 242 9.11 31.45 -4.59
C VAL A 242 8.56 30.02 -4.59
N VAL A 243 8.19 29.48 -3.43
CA VAL A 243 7.67 28.11 -3.32
C VAL A 243 6.59 28.02 -2.24
N GLY A 244 5.49 27.30 -2.57
CA GLY A 244 4.36 27.14 -1.66
C GLY A 244 3.49 28.39 -1.50
N TYR A 245 3.78 29.48 -2.22
CA TYR A 245 3.04 30.73 -2.20
C TYR A 245 2.18 30.88 -3.46
N ALA A 246 0.88 31.14 -3.28
CA ALA A 246 -0.10 31.20 -4.38
C ALA A 246 -0.14 32.55 -5.13
N GLY A 247 0.47 33.60 -4.57
CA GLY A 247 0.46 34.94 -5.19
C GLY A 247 -0.84 35.73 -5.04
N ASN A 248 -1.74 35.32 -4.15
CA ASN A 248 -3.04 35.98 -3.99
C ASN A 248 -2.99 37.24 -3.10
N ASP A 249 -1.99 37.36 -2.23
CA ASP A 249 -1.84 38.50 -1.30
C ASP A 249 -1.33 39.74 -2.03
N THR A 250 -2.20 40.76 -2.14
CA THR A 250 -1.89 42.01 -2.83
C THR A 250 -0.71 42.75 -2.20
N SER A 251 -0.57 42.73 -0.87
CA SER A 251 0.46 43.49 -0.16
C SER A 251 1.87 42.97 -0.46
N VAL A 252 2.03 41.65 -0.53
CA VAL A 252 3.30 40.99 -0.88
C VAL A 252 3.58 41.15 -2.38
N MET A 253 2.58 40.96 -3.25
CA MET A 253 2.76 41.10 -4.70
C MET A 253 3.17 42.52 -5.10
N THR A 254 2.53 43.55 -4.53
CA THR A 254 2.93 44.95 -4.78
C THR A 254 4.34 45.26 -4.27
N ALA A 255 4.78 44.64 -3.18
CA ALA A 255 6.16 44.80 -2.71
C ALA A 255 7.17 44.13 -3.68
N LEU A 256 6.85 42.94 -4.19
CA LEU A 256 7.68 42.26 -5.19
C LEU A 256 7.76 43.05 -6.51
N GLU A 257 6.65 43.60 -6.99
CA GLU A 257 6.62 44.47 -8.18
C GLU A 257 7.53 45.69 -8.01
N LYS A 258 7.50 46.34 -6.83
CA LYS A 258 8.41 47.46 -6.52
C LYS A 258 9.88 47.05 -6.50
N ILE A 259 10.22 45.87 -5.98
CA ILE A 259 11.59 45.38 -5.96
C ILE A 259 12.12 45.21 -7.38
N VAL A 260 11.32 44.58 -8.26
CA VAL A 260 11.68 44.40 -9.67
C VAL A 260 11.76 45.73 -10.41
N ALA A 261 10.84 46.66 -10.13
CA ALA A 261 10.84 48.00 -10.73
C ALA A 261 12.07 48.85 -10.35
N ASN A 262 12.70 48.56 -9.21
CA ASN A 262 13.88 49.26 -8.71
C ASN A 262 15.19 48.48 -8.99
N ASP A 263 15.25 47.70 -10.07
CA ASP A 263 16.41 46.90 -10.49
C ASP A 263 16.91 45.89 -9.43
N GLY A 264 16.07 45.53 -8.46
CA GLY A 264 16.36 44.49 -7.48
C GLY A 264 16.30 43.09 -8.08
N LEU A 265 16.71 42.11 -7.30
CA LEU A 265 16.69 40.69 -7.66
C LEU A 265 17.62 40.31 -8.84
N PRO A 266 18.92 40.68 -8.85
CA PRO A 266 19.83 40.47 -9.98
C PRO A 266 20.01 39.00 -10.40
N TYR A 267 19.76 38.03 -9.52
CA TYR A 267 19.82 36.60 -9.86
C TYR A 267 18.50 36.01 -10.35
N GLY A 268 17.48 36.85 -10.57
CA GLY A 268 16.17 36.50 -11.12
C GLY A 268 15.17 35.95 -10.09
N VAL A 269 13.93 35.82 -10.53
CA VAL A 269 12.83 35.22 -9.77
C VAL A 269 12.47 33.85 -10.35
N ILE A 270 12.60 32.81 -9.53
CA ILE A 270 12.20 31.44 -9.88
C ILE A 270 10.91 31.10 -9.14
N TRP A 271 9.80 31.10 -9.87
CA TRP A 271 8.50 30.75 -9.31
C TRP A 271 8.24 29.25 -9.46
N CYS A 272 8.18 28.54 -8.34
CA CYS A 272 8.00 27.10 -8.30
C CYS A 272 6.51 26.74 -8.23
N LYS A 273 6.01 25.92 -9.17
CA LYS A 273 4.63 25.44 -9.18
C LYS A 273 4.54 23.92 -9.33
N PRO A 274 3.54 23.24 -8.74
CA PRO A 274 3.28 21.82 -9.03
C PRO A 274 3.04 21.54 -10.54
N LYS A 275 3.50 20.37 -11.02
CA LYS A 275 3.51 19.93 -12.45
C LYS A 275 2.18 19.97 -13.21
N GLU A 276 1.04 20.09 -12.53
CA GLU A 276 -0.31 20.14 -13.14
C GLU A 276 -1.14 21.32 -12.61
N SER A 277 -0.47 22.27 -11.94
CA SER A 277 -1.12 23.48 -11.44
C SER A 277 -0.84 24.68 -12.36
N GLU A 278 -1.81 25.58 -12.39
CA GLU A 278 -1.69 26.89 -13.03
C GLU A 278 -1.32 27.94 -11.97
N LEU A 279 -0.70 29.02 -12.44
CA LEU A 279 -0.46 30.18 -11.59
C LEU A 279 -1.78 30.93 -11.38
N SER A 280 -1.91 31.64 -10.26
CA SER A 280 -2.98 32.62 -10.12
C SER A 280 -2.78 33.75 -11.13
N GLU A 281 -3.87 34.41 -11.53
CA GLU A 281 -3.81 35.53 -12.48
C GLU A 281 -2.81 36.62 -12.05
N LYS A 282 -2.72 36.89 -10.74
CA LYS A 282 -1.74 37.84 -10.18
C LYS A 282 -0.30 37.33 -10.30
N ALA A 283 -0.06 36.07 -9.96
CA ALA A 283 1.27 35.47 -10.06
C ALA A 283 1.74 35.37 -11.52
N GLU A 284 0.83 35.06 -12.44
CA GLU A 284 1.11 35.03 -13.87
C GLU A 284 1.52 36.41 -14.40
N LYS A 285 0.71 37.45 -14.15
CA LYS A 285 1.03 38.84 -14.52
C LYS A 285 2.36 39.31 -13.93
N PHE A 286 2.62 39.00 -12.66
CA PHE A 286 3.90 39.32 -12.03
C PHE A 286 5.07 38.60 -12.69
N MET A 287 4.92 37.32 -13.04
CA MET A 287 5.99 36.56 -13.68
C MET A 287 6.25 36.98 -15.12
N GLU A 288 5.22 37.40 -15.86
CA GLU A 288 5.39 38.06 -17.16
C GLU A 288 6.22 39.34 -17.01
N TYR A 289 5.87 40.19 -16.05
CA TYR A 289 6.62 41.41 -15.73
C TYR A 289 8.07 41.10 -15.31
N ALA A 290 8.29 40.14 -14.41
CA ALA A 290 9.61 39.76 -13.93
C ALA A 290 10.49 39.13 -15.02
N CYS A 291 9.91 38.34 -15.94
CA CYS A 291 10.63 37.77 -17.08
C CYS A 291 10.96 38.81 -18.16
N ALA A 292 10.16 39.87 -18.27
CA ALA A 292 10.44 40.97 -19.19
C ALA A 292 11.59 41.87 -18.70
N ASN A 293 11.73 42.03 -17.39
CA ASN A 293 12.78 42.88 -16.79
C ASN A 293 14.05 42.10 -16.41
N ASN A 294 13.97 40.78 -16.22
CA ASN A 294 15.12 39.96 -15.83
C ASN A 294 15.14 38.61 -16.56
N ASP A 295 16.20 38.41 -17.34
CA ASP A 295 16.46 37.21 -18.16
C ASP A 295 16.70 35.92 -17.35
N LEU A 296 17.02 36.02 -16.07
CA LEU A 296 17.21 34.89 -15.17
C LEU A 296 15.92 34.48 -14.46
N SER A 297 14.83 35.22 -14.65
CA SER A 297 13.51 34.88 -14.10
C SER A 297 12.80 33.81 -14.93
N GLY A 298 11.99 33.00 -14.27
CA GLY A 298 11.18 31.99 -14.94
C GLY A 298 10.38 31.10 -13.98
N ILE A 299 9.60 30.20 -14.57
CA ILE A 299 8.77 29.24 -13.86
C ILE A 299 9.47 27.89 -13.78
N LEU A 300 9.35 27.21 -12.64
CA LEU A 300 9.87 25.87 -12.42
C LEU A 300 8.75 24.92 -11.99
N ASP A 301 8.55 23.85 -12.77
CA ASP A 301 7.63 22.77 -12.38
C ASP A 301 8.30 21.82 -11.36
N ILE A 302 7.66 21.64 -10.20
CA ILE A 302 8.12 20.80 -9.09
C ILE A 302 7.11 19.71 -8.74
N ASP A 303 7.55 18.62 -8.10
CA ASP A 303 6.63 17.62 -7.54
C ASP A 303 5.98 18.17 -6.25
N ASN A 304 6.83 18.64 -5.32
CA ASN A 304 6.46 19.32 -4.08
C ASN A 304 7.69 20.04 -3.48
N PHE A 305 7.48 20.78 -2.40
CA PHE A 305 8.52 21.52 -1.67
C PHE A 305 9.65 20.61 -1.18
N ASP A 306 9.31 19.47 -0.57
CA ASP A 306 10.28 18.53 -0.03
C ASP A 306 11.22 17.93 -1.11
N ASP A 307 10.69 17.53 -2.27
CA ASP A 307 11.50 17.03 -3.40
C ASP A 307 12.43 18.11 -3.96
N LEU A 308 11.94 19.36 -4.09
CA LEU A 308 12.78 20.49 -4.51
C LEU A 308 13.94 20.71 -3.52
N MET A 309 13.63 20.86 -2.24
CA MET A 309 14.64 21.14 -1.21
C MET A 309 15.63 19.99 -1.06
N TYR A 310 15.17 18.74 -1.15
CA TYR A 310 16.05 17.58 -1.10
C TYR A 310 17.02 17.54 -2.29
N ARG A 311 16.58 17.88 -3.51
CA ARG A 311 17.47 17.99 -4.67
C ARG A 311 18.53 19.08 -4.50
N LEU A 312 18.14 20.22 -3.92
CA LEU A 312 19.08 21.30 -3.60
C LEU A 312 20.08 20.87 -2.53
N TYR A 313 19.63 20.17 -1.48
CA TYR A 313 20.47 19.58 -0.46
C TYR A 313 21.52 18.62 -1.03
N LEU A 314 21.12 17.73 -1.94
CA LEU A 314 22.06 16.81 -2.60
C LEU A 314 23.17 17.55 -3.37
N SER A 315 22.89 18.74 -3.89
CA SER A 315 23.89 19.56 -4.58
C SER A 315 24.96 20.14 -3.65
N LEU A 316 24.76 20.10 -2.33
CA LEU A 316 25.77 20.50 -1.35
C LEU A 316 26.96 19.54 -1.27
N GLY A 317 26.77 18.28 -1.64
CA GLY A 317 27.76 17.23 -1.44
C GLY A 317 28.09 16.96 0.04
N LYS A 318 27.19 17.33 0.95
CA LYS A 318 27.31 17.13 2.40
C LYS A 318 26.27 16.13 2.91
N SER A 319 26.54 15.55 4.08
CA SER A 319 25.64 14.60 4.73
C SER A 319 25.36 15.01 6.17
N TYR A 320 24.09 14.91 6.57
CA TYR A 320 23.58 15.22 7.91
C TYR A 320 22.87 13.97 8.46
N LYS A 321 23.23 13.56 9.68
CA LYS A 321 22.76 12.30 10.26
C LYS A 321 21.24 12.30 10.44
N GLU A 322 20.68 13.43 10.81
CA GLU A 322 19.27 13.67 11.06
C GLU A 322 18.43 13.70 9.78
N ILE A 323 19.08 13.66 8.60
CA ILE A 323 18.43 13.54 7.29
C ILE A 323 18.73 12.17 6.66
N ASP A 324 20.01 11.75 6.68
CA ASP A 324 20.49 10.58 5.93
C ASP A 324 20.47 9.27 6.73
N GLU A 325 20.51 9.35 8.06
CA GLU A 325 20.56 8.19 8.95
C GLU A 325 19.31 8.01 9.81
N LEU A 326 18.20 8.69 9.47
CA LEU A 326 16.91 8.60 10.17
C LEU A 326 16.39 7.17 10.39
N TRP A 327 16.78 6.23 9.53
CA TRP A 327 16.39 4.81 9.60
C TRP A 327 17.24 3.97 10.57
N LYS A 328 18.41 4.47 10.99
CA LYS A 328 19.34 3.77 11.90
C LYS A 328 19.03 3.99 13.37
N ASP A 329 18.10 4.88 13.67
CA ASP A 329 17.71 5.20 15.04
C ASP A 329 17.20 3.93 15.76
N SER A 330 17.93 3.52 16.80
CA SER A 330 17.64 2.31 17.57
C SER A 330 16.28 2.36 18.27
N GLU A 331 15.73 3.55 18.53
CA GLU A 331 14.40 3.68 19.13
C GLU A 331 13.28 3.26 18.18
N LYS A 332 13.55 3.24 16.86
CA LYS A 332 12.57 2.90 15.82
C LYS A 332 12.37 1.41 15.57
N ILE A 333 13.17 0.53 16.19
CA ILE A 333 13.04 -0.93 16.00
C ILE A 333 12.91 -1.61 17.36
N LYS A 334 11.67 -1.91 17.76
CA LYS A 334 11.39 -2.64 19.00
C LYS A 334 11.01 -4.10 18.73
N PRO A 335 11.42 -5.05 19.60
CA PRO A 335 10.92 -6.41 19.57
C PRO A 335 9.40 -6.48 19.63
N ILE A 336 8.81 -7.42 18.91
CA ILE A 336 7.37 -7.70 18.93
C ILE A 336 7.05 -8.50 20.20
N MET A 337 6.25 -7.90 21.08
CA MET A 337 5.81 -8.52 22.33
C MET A 337 4.30 -8.75 22.32
N PHE A 338 3.83 -9.93 22.70
CA PHE A 338 2.40 -10.30 22.68
C PHE A 338 1.73 -10.22 24.06
N GLY A 339 2.26 -9.39 24.97
CA GLY A 339 1.72 -9.24 26.33
C GLY A 339 0.25 -8.78 26.37
N GLY A 340 -0.20 -8.03 25.37
CA GLY A 340 -1.58 -7.57 25.23
C GLY A 340 -2.59 -8.63 24.73
N LEU A 341 -2.13 -9.83 24.32
CA LEU A 341 -3.03 -10.90 23.88
C LEU A 341 -3.15 -12.02 24.93
N LYS A 342 -4.32 -12.66 24.97
CA LYS A 342 -4.55 -13.84 25.82
C LYS A 342 -3.68 -15.00 25.34
N LYS A 343 -2.94 -15.62 26.27
CA LYS A 343 -2.22 -16.87 26.02
C LYS A 343 -3.21 -18.00 25.73
N ARG A 344 -2.88 -18.83 24.73
CA ARG A 344 -3.69 -19.99 24.35
C ARG A 344 -3.26 -21.22 25.15
N ASN A 345 -4.15 -21.69 26.03
CA ASN A 345 -3.88 -22.87 26.88
C ASN A 345 -4.23 -24.20 26.21
N VAL A 346 -5.03 -24.19 25.13
CA VAL A 346 -5.40 -25.40 24.39
C VAL A 346 -4.17 -25.96 23.66
N PHE A 347 -3.97 -27.28 23.76
CA PHE A 347 -2.84 -27.93 23.11
C PHE A 347 -2.88 -27.72 21.59
N THR A 348 -1.77 -27.24 21.06
CA THR A 348 -1.58 -26.94 19.64
C THR A 348 -0.31 -27.61 19.18
N LYS A 349 -0.42 -28.45 18.14
CA LYS A 349 0.69 -29.17 17.54
C LYS A 349 1.00 -28.59 16.17
N THR A 350 2.26 -28.28 15.89
CA THR A 350 2.67 -27.79 14.56
C THR A 350 3.09 -28.95 13.64
N ASN A 351 3.59 -28.64 12.44
CA ASN A 351 4.22 -29.58 11.53
C ASN A 351 5.75 -29.40 11.44
N THR A 352 6.36 -28.72 12.40
CA THR A 352 7.73 -28.21 12.29
C THR A 352 8.61 -28.72 13.42
N PHE A 353 9.81 -29.20 13.08
CA PHE A 353 10.79 -29.77 13.99
C PHE A 353 11.99 -28.83 14.18
N GLU A 354 12.50 -28.72 15.39
CA GLU A 354 13.72 -27.95 15.71
C GLU A 354 14.99 -28.78 15.46
N SER A 355 16.05 -28.16 14.95
CA SER A 355 17.36 -28.79 14.82
C SER A 355 18.03 -29.05 16.18
N LYS A 356 18.59 -30.26 16.35
CA LYS A 356 19.48 -30.63 17.46
C LYS A 356 20.94 -30.55 17.07
N VAL A 357 21.28 -31.03 15.88
CA VAL A 357 22.66 -31.08 15.38
C VAL A 357 22.68 -30.49 13.97
N LEU A 358 23.63 -29.58 13.75
CA LEU A 358 23.91 -29.01 12.44
C LEU A 358 25.35 -29.36 12.03
N PRO A 359 25.62 -29.66 10.75
CA PRO A 359 26.98 -29.73 10.26
C PRO A 359 27.64 -28.35 10.41
N GLY A 360 28.60 -28.23 11.33
CA GLY A 360 29.31 -26.95 11.58
C GLY A 360 30.45 -26.68 10.62
N LYS A 361 30.97 -27.73 9.97
CA LYS A 361 32.12 -27.70 9.07
C LYS A 361 31.81 -28.41 7.76
N SER A 362 32.61 -28.13 6.73
CA SER A 362 32.54 -28.74 5.40
C SER A 362 33.95 -28.80 4.81
N TYR A 363 34.19 -29.75 3.91
CA TYR A 363 35.38 -29.71 3.06
C TYR A 363 35.24 -28.63 1.99
N VAL A 364 36.26 -27.80 1.83
CA VAL A 364 36.27 -26.65 0.92
C VAL A 364 37.54 -26.66 0.07
N PHE A 365 37.39 -26.34 -1.21
CA PHE A 365 38.50 -26.15 -2.15
C PHE A 365 38.11 -25.18 -3.28
N ASP A 366 39.11 -24.48 -3.81
CA ASP A 366 38.96 -23.65 -5.01
C ASP A 366 38.79 -24.55 -6.24
N THR A 367 37.97 -24.14 -7.21
CA THR A 367 37.61 -24.98 -8.35
C THR A 367 37.66 -24.26 -9.71
N THR A 368 37.73 -25.04 -10.79
CA THR A 368 37.42 -24.58 -12.16
C THR A 368 35.92 -24.51 -12.44
N ILE A 369 35.07 -25.17 -11.64
CA ILE A 369 33.62 -25.24 -11.87
C ILE A 369 33.00 -23.85 -11.72
N THR A 370 32.27 -23.41 -12.75
CA THR A 370 31.67 -22.05 -12.79
C THR A 370 30.15 -22.04 -12.65
N SER A 371 29.48 -23.20 -12.79
CA SER A 371 28.03 -23.27 -12.78
C SER A 371 27.45 -24.41 -11.94
N TRP A 372 26.25 -24.20 -11.40
CA TRP A 372 25.48 -25.24 -10.71
C TRP A 372 25.19 -26.45 -11.61
N LYS A 373 24.97 -26.24 -12.91
CA LYS A 373 24.72 -27.33 -13.87
C LYS A 373 25.94 -28.24 -14.00
N GLU A 374 27.12 -27.65 -14.03
CA GLU A 374 28.39 -28.38 -14.07
C GLU A 374 28.66 -29.12 -12.76
N LEU A 375 28.51 -28.45 -11.60
CA LEU A 375 28.61 -29.10 -10.29
C LEU A 375 27.71 -30.35 -10.20
N ARG A 376 26.46 -30.24 -10.66
CA ARG A 376 25.49 -31.33 -10.63
C ARG A 376 25.88 -32.50 -11.53
N ARG A 377 26.67 -32.27 -12.59
CA ARG A 377 27.19 -33.33 -13.47
C ARG A 377 28.23 -34.19 -12.75
N HIS A 378 29.11 -33.58 -11.95
CA HIS A 378 30.07 -34.33 -11.11
C HIS A 378 29.36 -35.16 -10.04
N LEU A 379 28.25 -34.63 -9.51
CA LEU A 379 27.46 -35.28 -8.46
C LEU A 379 26.43 -36.29 -9.00
N SER A 380 26.28 -36.47 -10.31
CA SER A 380 25.29 -37.41 -10.84
C SER A 380 25.54 -38.81 -10.28
N GLU A 381 24.46 -39.44 -9.80
CA GLU A 381 24.48 -40.80 -9.21
C GLU A 381 25.30 -40.95 -7.91
N SER A 382 25.86 -39.85 -7.37
CA SER A 382 26.57 -39.87 -6.09
C SER A 382 25.61 -40.16 -4.93
N LYS A 383 25.97 -41.15 -4.10
CA LYS A 383 25.30 -41.46 -2.82
C LYS A 383 26.13 -41.07 -1.60
N GLU A 384 27.37 -40.62 -1.79
CA GLU A 384 28.37 -40.49 -0.72
C GLU A 384 28.91 -39.06 -0.56
N VAL A 385 28.65 -38.20 -1.55
CA VAL A 385 29.10 -36.80 -1.58
C VAL A 385 27.93 -35.89 -1.91
N VAL A 386 27.72 -34.86 -1.08
CA VAL A 386 26.89 -33.69 -1.39
C VAL A 386 27.77 -32.46 -1.50
N ALA A 387 27.46 -31.54 -2.41
CA ALA A 387 28.25 -30.33 -2.56
C ALA A 387 27.44 -29.13 -3.08
N ALA A 388 27.96 -27.94 -2.81
CA ALA A 388 27.42 -26.65 -3.21
C ALA A 388 28.53 -25.74 -3.73
N LEU A 389 28.20 -24.88 -4.70
CA LEU A 389 29.13 -23.91 -5.28
C LEU A 389 28.90 -22.54 -4.66
N PHE A 390 29.95 -21.91 -4.14
CA PHE A 390 29.88 -20.57 -3.57
C PHE A 390 31.21 -19.81 -3.72
N LYS A 391 31.16 -18.61 -4.33
CA LYS A 391 32.33 -17.72 -4.56
C LYS A 391 33.56 -18.44 -5.14
N GLY A 392 33.36 -19.27 -6.17
CA GLY A 392 34.45 -19.99 -6.84
C GLY A 392 35.01 -21.19 -6.06
N LYS A 393 34.36 -21.56 -4.95
CA LYS A 393 34.71 -22.70 -4.11
C LYS A 393 33.62 -23.76 -4.11
N VAL A 394 34.01 -25.02 -4.04
CA VAL A 394 33.10 -26.13 -3.73
C VAL A 394 33.13 -26.37 -2.23
N TRP A 395 31.95 -26.41 -1.63
CA TRP A 395 31.73 -26.84 -0.26
C TRP A 395 31.09 -28.22 -0.31
N ALA A 396 31.68 -29.23 0.35
CA ALA A 396 31.24 -30.61 0.25
C ALA A 396 31.12 -31.30 1.62
N PHE A 397 30.15 -32.21 1.73
CA PHE A 397 30.10 -33.25 2.77
C PHE A 397 30.33 -34.61 2.11
N GLY A 398 31.19 -35.42 2.69
CA GLY A 398 31.62 -36.70 2.13
C GLY A 398 32.99 -37.09 2.70
N LYS A 399 33.46 -38.29 2.37
CA LYS A 399 34.85 -38.68 2.66
C LYS A 399 35.80 -37.88 1.75
N ARG A 400 36.96 -37.50 2.28
CA ARG A 400 37.96 -36.71 1.55
C ARG A 400 38.37 -37.37 0.22
N ASP A 401 38.63 -38.67 0.23
CA ASP A 401 39.07 -39.42 -0.95
C ASP A 401 37.99 -39.47 -2.05
N GLU A 402 36.72 -39.63 -1.65
CA GLU A 402 35.59 -39.64 -2.59
C GLU A 402 35.33 -38.25 -3.18
N ILE A 403 35.50 -37.18 -2.38
CA ILE A 403 35.46 -35.80 -2.87
C ILE A 403 36.57 -35.60 -3.90
N GLN A 404 37.81 -36.01 -3.59
CA GLN A 404 38.94 -35.88 -4.49
C GLN A 404 38.72 -36.62 -5.81
N LYS A 405 38.18 -37.85 -5.74
CA LYS A 405 37.85 -38.66 -6.92
C LYS A 405 36.76 -38.02 -7.78
N LYS A 406 35.67 -37.52 -7.17
CA LYS A 406 34.53 -36.92 -7.89
C LYS A 406 34.88 -35.60 -8.59
N PHE A 407 35.78 -34.84 -8.00
CA PHE A 407 36.21 -33.53 -8.51
C PHE A 407 37.60 -33.55 -9.15
N LEU A 408 38.11 -34.73 -9.51
CA LEU A 408 39.41 -34.89 -10.16
C LEU A 408 39.51 -34.00 -11.41
N GLY A 409 40.64 -33.29 -11.55
CA GLY A 409 40.87 -32.35 -12.66
C GLY A 409 40.16 -31.00 -12.53
N THR A 410 39.33 -30.79 -11.50
CA THR A 410 38.64 -29.50 -11.26
C THR A 410 39.06 -28.79 -9.97
N ILE A 411 39.88 -29.44 -9.14
CA ILE A 411 40.39 -28.92 -7.87
C ILE A 411 41.61 -28.01 -8.15
N LYS A 412 41.63 -26.79 -7.60
CA LYS A 412 42.72 -25.81 -7.73
C LYS A 412 43.53 -25.58 -6.45
N SER A 413 43.03 -26.05 -5.31
CA SER A 413 43.67 -25.89 -4.00
C SER A 413 43.55 -27.18 -3.19
N ASP A 414 44.30 -27.28 -2.10
CA ASP A 414 44.09 -28.38 -1.15
C ASP A 414 42.66 -28.41 -0.62
N ILE A 415 42.13 -29.62 -0.43
CA ILE A 415 40.85 -29.85 0.24
C ILE A 415 41.05 -29.67 1.75
N GLN A 416 40.45 -28.62 2.31
CA GLN A 416 40.56 -28.28 3.73
C GLN A 416 39.20 -28.30 4.40
N GLU A 417 39.15 -28.70 5.67
CA GLU A 417 37.93 -28.59 6.46
C GLU A 417 37.80 -27.16 7.01
N GLN A 418 36.68 -26.50 6.70
CA GLN A 418 36.40 -25.14 7.15
C GLN A 418 35.01 -25.04 7.77
N ALA A 419 34.88 -24.22 8.81
CA ALA A 419 33.57 -23.87 9.35
C ALA A 419 32.76 -23.08 8.32
N PHE A 420 31.43 -23.24 8.34
CA PHE A 420 30.59 -22.32 7.57
C PHE A 420 30.83 -20.89 8.05
N PRO A 421 30.85 -19.89 7.13
CA PRO A 421 30.94 -18.52 7.58
C PRO A 421 29.73 -18.20 8.48
N GLU A 422 29.95 -17.49 9.59
CA GLU A 422 28.96 -17.39 10.68
C GLU A 422 27.56 -16.98 10.20
N LYS A 423 26.55 -17.69 10.73
CA LYS A 423 25.11 -17.42 10.55
C LYS A 423 24.62 -17.37 9.11
N TRP A 424 25.35 -17.94 8.15
CA TRP A 424 24.91 -17.96 6.75
C TRP A 424 23.60 -18.71 6.53
N TYR A 425 23.24 -19.67 7.38
CA TYR A 425 21.93 -20.32 7.35
C TYR A 425 20.78 -19.40 7.77
N GLN A 426 21.02 -18.22 8.35
CA GLN A 426 19.95 -17.24 8.63
C GLN A 426 19.59 -16.39 7.41
N LYS A 427 20.41 -16.43 6.35
CA LYS A 427 20.11 -15.74 5.10
C LYS A 427 19.12 -16.58 4.29
N ASP A 428 18.08 -15.93 3.78
CA ASP A 428 17.06 -16.58 2.93
C ASP A 428 17.67 -17.27 1.70
N TYR A 429 18.83 -16.79 1.24
CA TYR A 429 19.51 -17.27 0.02
C TYR A 429 20.92 -17.78 0.27
N SER A 430 21.03 -18.73 1.20
CA SER A 430 22.29 -19.39 1.54
C SER A 430 22.60 -20.61 0.67
N PHE A 431 23.87 -20.80 0.29
CA PHE A 431 24.33 -22.05 -0.34
C PHE A 431 24.25 -23.24 0.63
N VAL A 432 24.27 -22.98 1.95
CA VAL A 432 24.12 -23.97 3.02
C VAL A 432 22.78 -24.70 2.91
N TRP A 433 21.71 -23.99 2.51
CA TRP A 433 20.43 -24.62 2.28
C TRP A 433 20.50 -25.68 1.18
N SER A 434 21.29 -25.44 0.13
CA SER A 434 21.50 -26.43 -0.93
C SER A 434 22.14 -27.71 -0.37
N LEU A 435 23.16 -27.56 0.47
CA LEU A 435 23.82 -28.70 1.12
C LEU A 435 22.85 -29.50 2.00
N TYR A 436 22.06 -28.82 2.82
CA TYR A 436 21.10 -29.48 3.70
C TYR A 436 19.98 -30.18 2.92
N TYR A 437 19.44 -29.56 1.86
CA TYR A 437 18.45 -30.21 1.00
C TYR A 437 19.04 -31.42 0.27
N ASP A 438 20.28 -31.36 -0.21
CA ASP A 438 20.94 -32.49 -0.86
C ASP A 438 21.25 -33.63 0.13
N LEU A 439 21.62 -33.30 1.37
CA LEU A 439 21.82 -34.25 2.46
C LEU A 439 20.53 -35.01 2.81
N ILE A 440 19.42 -34.27 2.94
CA ILE A 440 18.08 -34.85 3.09
C ILE A 440 17.77 -35.74 1.89
N LYS A 441 18.01 -35.26 0.67
CA LYS A 441 17.71 -35.98 -0.58
C LYS A 441 18.41 -37.34 -0.61
N ILE A 442 19.72 -37.40 -0.42
CA ILE A 442 20.47 -38.66 -0.47
C ILE A 442 19.97 -39.64 0.59
N THR A 443 19.73 -39.16 1.81
CA THR A 443 19.21 -39.99 2.91
C THR A 443 17.82 -40.56 2.60
N LEU A 444 16.94 -39.78 1.97
CA LEU A 444 15.59 -40.23 1.64
C LEU A 444 15.57 -41.19 0.44
N LEU A 445 16.44 -40.96 -0.54
CA LEU A 445 16.61 -41.88 -1.67
C LEU A 445 17.15 -43.23 -1.22
N SER A 446 18.08 -43.27 -0.25
CA SER A 446 18.58 -44.54 0.29
C SER A 446 17.51 -45.35 1.05
N LYS A 447 16.45 -44.68 1.53
CA LYS A 447 15.26 -45.31 2.13
C LYS A 447 14.22 -45.80 1.11
N GLY A 448 14.49 -45.64 -0.19
CA GLY A 448 13.59 -46.09 -1.27
C GLY A 448 12.47 -45.10 -1.61
N LEU A 449 12.55 -43.86 -1.13
CA LEU A 449 11.64 -42.79 -1.58
C LEU A 449 12.10 -42.24 -2.92
N VAL A 450 11.17 -41.68 -3.70
CA VAL A 450 11.47 -41.11 -5.01
C VAL A 450 11.30 -39.60 -5.00
N CYS A 451 12.30 -38.89 -5.52
CA CYS A 451 12.31 -37.43 -5.62
C CYS A 451 11.63 -36.97 -6.91
N PHE A 452 10.66 -36.05 -6.83
CA PHE A 452 9.92 -35.52 -7.98
C PHE A 452 9.90 -33.98 -8.05
N GLY A 453 10.72 -33.34 -7.22
CA GLY A 453 10.89 -31.89 -7.15
C GLY A 453 12.06 -31.55 -6.24
N ARG A 454 12.42 -30.26 -6.10
CA ARG A 454 13.62 -29.86 -5.33
C ARG A 454 13.65 -30.42 -3.90
N ASN A 455 12.49 -30.46 -3.25
CA ASN A 455 12.30 -30.83 -1.85
C ASN A 455 11.05 -31.70 -1.67
N LYS A 456 10.68 -32.46 -2.71
CA LYS A 456 9.46 -33.26 -2.76
C LYS A 456 9.77 -34.72 -3.00
N TYR A 457 9.16 -35.58 -2.19
CA TYR A 457 9.39 -37.02 -2.17
C TYR A 457 8.08 -37.77 -2.12
N TYR A 458 7.94 -38.85 -2.87
CA TYR A 458 6.80 -39.76 -2.75
C TYR A 458 7.27 -41.17 -2.41
N ASP A 459 6.38 -41.94 -1.80
CA ASP A 459 6.61 -43.33 -1.50
C ASP A 459 6.01 -44.18 -2.64
N PRO A 460 6.83 -44.86 -3.46
CA PRO A 460 6.33 -45.65 -4.58
C PRO A 460 5.45 -46.83 -4.13
N LYS A 461 5.48 -47.19 -2.84
CA LYS A 461 4.67 -48.27 -2.26
C LYS A 461 3.30 -47.81 -1.77
N LYS A 462 3.03 -46.49 -1.74
CA LYS A 462 1.80 -45.90 -1.21
C LYS A 462 1.07 -45.11 -2.28
N SER A 463 0.27 -45.82 -3.07
CA SER A 463 -0.53 -45.25 -4.15
C SER A 463 -1.97 -45.73 -4.16
N VAL A 464 -2.85 -44.93 -4.75
CA VAL A 464 -4.24 -45.28 -5.03
C VAL A 464 -4.52 -45.02 -6.52
N GLU A 465 -5.16 -45.98 -7.19
CA GLU A 465 -5.65 -45.80 -8.56
C GLU A 465 -7.01 -45.07 -8.55
N GLU A 466 -7.12 -43.98 -9.30
CA GLU A 466 -8.37 -43.23 -9.46
C GLU A 466 -8.50 -42.66 -10.88
N LYS A 467 -9.56 -43.07 -11.60
CA LYS A 467 -9.94 -42.52 -12.92
C LYS A 467 -8.78 -42.49 -13.93
N GLY A 468 -8.03 -43.58 -14.03
CA GLY A 468 -6.89 -43.71 -14.96
C GLY A 468 -5.60 -43.01 -14.50
N ASN A 469 -5.57 -42.49 -13.27
CA ASN A 469 -4.38 -41.91 -12.65
C ASN A 469 -3.94 -42.75 -11.45
N ILE A 470 -2.64 -42.70 -11.15
CA ILE A 470 -2.05 -43.25 -9.94
C ILE A 470 -1.70 -42.05 -9.05
N VAL A 471 -2.27 -42.01 -7.84
CA VAL A 471 -2.05 -40.94 -6.86
C VAL A 471 -1.17 -41.49 -5.74
N PHE A 472 0.05 -41.01 -5.65
CA PHE A 472 1.02 -41.37 -4.61
C PHE A 472 0.94 -40.41 -3.43
N GLU A 473 0.99 -40.97 -2.21
CA GLU A 473 1.27 -40.16 -1.02
C GLU A 473 2.67 -39.55 -1.14
N ALA A 474 2.76 -38.24 -0.90
CA ALA A 474 4.00 -37.50 -0.98
C ALA A 474 4.21 -36.58 0.22
N VAL A 475 5.42 -36.04 0.32
CA VAL A 475 5.82 -35.04 1.31
C VAL A 475 6.66 -33.96 0.66
N GLU A 476 6.42 -32.73 1.09
CA GLU A 476 7.23 -31.57 0.78
C GLU A 476 7.94 -31.11 2.07
N LEU A 477 9.25 -30.96 2.01
CA LEU A 477 10.10 -30.64 3.16
C LEU A 477 10.63 -29.22 3.02
N HIS A 478 10.44 -28.38 4.04
CA HIS A 478 10.90 -27.00 4.03
C HIS A 478 11.85 -26.73 5.19
N LEU A 479 13.04 -26.24 4.85
CA LEU A 479 14.00 -25.71 5.81
C LEU A 479 13.82 -24.19 5.91
N SER A 480 13.82 -23.70 7.15
CA SER A 480 13.87 -22.27 7.47
C SER A 480 14.67 -22.07 8.76
N SER A 481 14.82 -20.82 9.21
CA SER A 481 15.47 -20.51 10.48
C SER A 481 14.54 -19.78 11.43
N ILE A 482 14.67 -20.08 12.72
CA ILE A 482 14.09 -19.33 13.83
C ILE A 482 15.24 -19.04 14.78
N ASP A 483 15.58 -17.76 14.92
CA ASP A 483 16.77 -17.33 15.66
C ASP A 483 18.03 -18.07 15.18
N ASP A 484 18.79 -18.68 16.10
CA ASP A 484 20.00 -19.43 15.77
C ASP A 484 19.72 -20.92 15.44
N LYS A 485 18.45 -21.32 15.30
CA LYS A 485 18.03 -22.71 15.02
C LYS A 485 17.56 -22.88 13.57
N VAL A 486 17.87 -24.03 12.99
CA VAL A 486 17.25 -24.47 11.73
C VAL A 486 16.01 -25.27 12.07
N VAL A 487 14.94 -25.09 11.30
CA VAL A 487 13.70 -25.82 11.49
C VAL A 487 13.26 -26.52 10.21
N LEU A 488 12.72 -27.73 10.37
CA LEU A 488 12.20 -28.57 9.28
C LEU A 488 10.68 -28.65 9.36
N SER A 489 9.99 -28.06 8.40
CA SER A 489 8.54 -28.18 8.24
C SER A 489 8.21 -29.33 7.30
N VAL A 490 7.34 -30.22 7.77
CA VAL A 490 6.89 -31.42 7.04
C VAL A 490 5.48 -31.19 6.52
N LEU A 491 5.32 -31.14 5.20
CA LEU A 491 4.03 -30.90 4.54
C LEU A 491 3.61 -32.12 3.72
N PRO A 492 2.63 -32.91 4.18
CA PRO A 492 2.02 -33.94 3.34
C PRO A 492 1.45 -33.34 2.04
N THR A 493 1.69 -34.02 0.92
CA THR A 493 1.22 -33.63 -0.42
C THR A 493 0.96 -34.89 -1.26
N PHE A 494 0.71 -34.73 -2.56
CA PHE A 494 0.41 -35.84 -3.46
C PHE A 494 1.17 -35.70 -4.78
N PHE A 495 1.66 -36.83 -5.28
CA PHE A 495 2.22 -36.94 -6.62
C PHE A 495 1.25 -37.74 -7.51
N ILE A 496 1.13 -37.33 -8.77
CA ILE A 496 0.13 -37.89 -9.69
C ILE A 496 0.80 -38.18 -11.02
N GLU A 497 0.55 -39.40 -11.50
CA GLU A 497 0.93 -39.91 -12.81
C GLU A 497 -0.27 -40.55 -13.52
N LYS A 498 -0.27 -40.56 -14.84
CA LYS A 498 -1.25 -41.34 -15.60
C LYS A 498 -0.80 -42.79 -15.68
N ARG A 499 -1.76 -43.71 -15.61
CA ARG A 499 -1.50 -45.16 -15.75
C ARG A 499 -0.86 -45.53 -17.09
N ASN A 500 -1.14 -44.78 -18.14
CA ASN A 500 -0.57 -44.99 -19.47
C ASN A 500 0.78 -44.28 -19.70
N GLY A 501 1.38 -43.71 -18.65
CA GLY A 501 2.66 -42.99 -18.73
C GLY A 501 2.62 -41.64 -19.47
N LYS A 502 1.47 -41.22 -20.02
CA LYS A 502 1.35 -39.94 -20.71
C LYS A 502 1.40 -38.77 -19.72
N SER A 503 1.82 -37.60 -20.19
CA SER A 503 1.76 -36.37 -19.40
C SER A 503 0.30 -36.03 -19.02
N ILE A 504 0.15 -35.53 -17.78
CA ILE A 504 -1.11 -34.98 -17.28
C ILE A 504 -1.08 -33.47 -17.44
N ASP A 505 -2.20 -32.90 -17.88
CA ASP A 505 -2.36 -31.45 -17.94
C ASP A 505 -2.20 -30.82 -16.53
N ARG A 506 -1.61 -29.63 -16.46
CA ARG A 506 -1.29 -28.95 -15.20
C ARG A 506 -2.56 -28.60 -14.41
N LEU A 507 -3.60 -28.12 -15.08
CA LEU A 507 -4.86 -27.75 -14.42
C LEU A 507 -5.59 -28.99 -13.92
N GLN A 508 -5.58 -30.06 -14.72
CA GLN A 508 -6.12 -31.35 -14.31
C GLN A 508 -5.40 -31.90 -13.08
N LYS A 509 -4.06 -31.88 -13.08
CA LYS A 509 -3.24 -32.32 -11.93
C LYS A 509 -3.56 -31.51 -10.67
N GLN A 510 -3.62 -30.18 -10.80
CA GLN A 510 -3.96 -29.29 -9.67
C GLN A 510 -5.37 -29.56 -9.13
N SER A 511 -6.34 -29.82 -10.01
CA SER A 511 -7.72 -30.15 -9.61
C SER A 511 -7.79 -31.42 -8.77
N ILE A 512 -7.05 -32.46 -9.15
CA ILE A 512 -6.98 -33.70 -8.36
C ILE A 512 -6.31 -33.43 -7.01
N ILE A 513 -5.15 -32.76 -6.99
CA ILE A 513 -4.44 -32.41 -5.74
C ILE A 513 -5.36 -31.63 -4.78
N ASN A 514 -6.06 -30.61 -5.29
CA ASN A 514 -6.98 -29.79 -4.49
C ASN A 514 -8.13 -30.63 -3.89
N ARG A 515 -8.60 -31.65 -4.60
CA ARG A 515 -9.64 -32.58 -4.09
C ARG A 515 -9.16 -33.39 -2.90
N TYR A 516 -7.90 -33.84 -2.92
CA TYR A 516 -7.30 -34.55 -1.78
C TYR A 516 -7.06 -33.60 -0.60
N PHE A 517 -6.54 -32.40 -0.84
CA PHE A 517 -6.35 -31.40 0.21
C PHE A 517 -7.66 -30.90 0.83
N ALA A 518 -8.76 -30.86 0.08
CA ALA A 518 -10.07 -30.49 0.61
C ALA A 518 -10.56 -31.44 1.72
N LYS A 519 -10.06 -32.69 1.76
CA LYS A 519 -10.35 -33.70 2.77
C LYS A 519 -9.26 -33.81 3.85
N MET A 520 -8.24 -32.95 3.81
CA MET A 520 -7.11 -32.96 4.74
C MET A 520 -7.47 -32.22 6.04
N TYR A 521 -8.31 -32.83 6.87
CA TYR A 521 -8.65 -32.31 8.19
C TYR A 521 -7.54 -32.63 9.21
N ASN A 522 -7.66 -32.08 10.42
CA ASN A 522 -6.63 -32.14 11.46
C ASN A 522 -6.17 -33.56 11.81
N ASP A 523 -7.09 -34.52 11.88
CA ASP A 523 -6.82 -35.92 12.19
C ASP A 523 -5.94 -36.57 11.11
N ARG A 524 -6.34 -36.47 9.84
CA ARG A 524 -5.59 -37.00 8.70
C ARG A 524 -4.26 -36.28 8.51
N ALA A 525 -4.23 -34.96 8.70
CA ALA A 525 -2.99 -34.19 8.65
C ALA A 525 -2.01 -34.62 9.74
N SER A 526 -2.48 -34.74 10.99
CA SER A 526 -1.66 -35.20 12.12
C SER A 526 -1.13 -36.61 11.89
N HIS A 527 -1.97 -37.51 11.38
CA HIS A 527 -1.60 -38.87 11.02
C HIS A 527 -0.50 -38.89 9.96
N LEU A 528 -0.70 -38.19 8.82
CA LEU A 528 0.27 -38.16 7.74
C LEU A 528 1.60 -37.52 8.16
N ILE A 529 1.57 -36.47 8.98
CA ILE A 529 2.80 -35.87 9.54
C ILE A 529 3.54 -36.92 10.37
N ASN A 530 2.86 -37.65 11.24
CA ASN A 530 3.47 -38.71 12.07
C ASN A 530 4.01 -39.86 11.22
N GLU A 531 3.26 -40.32 10.21
CA GLU A 531 3.70 -41.38 9.30
C GLU A 531 4.95 -40.96 8.52
N TRP A 532 4.94 -39.78 7.90
CA TRP A 532 6.11 -39.27 7.18
C TRP A 532 7.30 -39.09 8.11
N THR A 533 7.09 -38.58 9.32
CA THR A 533 8.14 -38.48 10.34
C THR A 533 8.76 -39.85 10.64
N THR A 534 7.92 -40.89 10.73
CA THR A 534 8.38 -42.26 10.99
C THR A 534 9.15 -42.83 9.82
N ARG A 535 8.68 -42.61 8.58
CA ARG A 535 9.36 -43.04 7.34
C ARG A 535 10.74 -42.38 7.19
N MET A 536 10.88 -41.12 7.63
CA MET A 536 12.14 -40.38 7.53
C MET A 536 13.16 -40.74 8.63
N LYS A 537 12.72 -41.34 9.75
CA LYS A 537 13.62 -41.70 10.85
C LYS A 537 14.62 -42.79 10.47
N SER A 538 15.82 -42.72 11.05
CA SER A 538 16.86 -43.75 11.05
C SER A 538 17.15 -44.12 12.49
N ASN A 539 16.99 -45.40 12.86
CA ASN A 539 17.18 -45.89 14.24
C ASN A 539 16.42 -45.06 15.29
N GLY A 540 15.19 -44.67 14.98
CA GLY A 540 14.32 -43.86 15.86
C GLY A 540 14.65 -42.35 15.89
N ARG A 541 15.74 -41.91 15.27
CA ARG A 541 16.19 -40.50 15.21
C ARG A 541 15.82 -39.86 13.88
N LEU A 542 15.42 -38.59 13.89
CA LEU A 542 15.15 -37.83 12.66
C LEU A 542 16.46 -37.19 12.18
N ILE A 543 17.32 -38.01 11.58
CA ILE A 543 18.69 -37.66 11.19
C ILE A 543 18.91 -37.89 9.69
N PHE A 544 19.57 -36.94 9.06
CA PHE A 544 20.03 -36.99 7.67
C PHE A 544 21.54 -36.88 7.67
N GLU A 545 22.24 -37.89 7.15
CA GLU A 545 23.68 -38.01 7.32
C GLU A 545 24.40 -38.56 6.09
N VAL A 546 25.63 -38.10 5.91
CA VAL A 546 26.56 -38.65 4.93
C VAL A 546 27.99 -38.55 5.47
N SER A 547 28.70 -39.67 5.54
CA SER A 547 30.13 -39.71 5.89
C SER A 547 30.52 -38.90 7.15
N GLY A 548 29.72 -38.96 8.21
CA GLY A 548 29.95 -38.25 9.48
C GLY A 548 29.39 -36.82 9.57
N PHE A 549 28.90 -36.25 8.47
CA PHE A 549 28.19 -34.97 8.50
C PHE A 549 26.71 -35.23 8.74
N SER A 550 26.19 -34.74 9.88
CA SER A 550 24.82 -35.01 10.32
C SER A 550 23.98 -33.74 10.47
N LEU A 551 22.78 -33.76 9.91
CA LEU A 551 21.71 -32.84 10.18
C LEU A 551 20.61 -33.58 10.94
N GLU A 552 20.46 -33.28 12.23
CA GLU A 552 19.50 -33.95 13.12
C GLU A 552 18.46 -32.97 13.66
N PHE A 553 17.21 -33.42 13.71
CA PHE A 553 16.08 -32.70 14.27
C PHE A 553 15.50 -33.43 15.48
N ASP A 554 14.77 -32.70 16.33
CA ASP A 554 13.97 -33.31 17.37
C ASP A 554 12.98 -34.32 16.75
N LYS A 555 12.63 -35.36 17.51
CA LYS A 555 11.63 -36.35 17.13
C LYS A 555 10.20 -35.84 17.30
N LEU A 556 10.03 -34.74 18.03
CA LEU A 556 8.78 -34.03 18.30
C LEU A 556 8.78 -32.67 17.57
N VAL A 557 7.60 -32.30 17.11
CA VAL A 557 7.33 -30.98 16.54
C VAL A 557 7.23 -29.92 17.64
N TYR A 558 7.31 -28.64 17.25
CA TYR A 558 6.91 -27.55 18.13
C TYR A 558 5.46 -27.69 18.58
N THR A 559 5.24 -27.43 19.87
CA THR A 559 3.94 -27.51 20.52
C THR A 559 3.72 -26.30 21.45
N SER A 560 2.46 -26.00 21.75
CA SER A 560 2.08 -24.97 22.73
C SER A 560 0.85 -25.42 23.51
N GLY A 561 0.70 -24.89 24.72
CA GLY A 561 -0.43 -25.18 25.60
C GLY A 561 -0.49 -26.64 26.05
N GLY A 562 -1.58 -27.00 26.73
CA GLY A 562 -1.87 -28.34 27.22
C GLY A 562 -1.24 -28.68 28.56
N THR A 563 -2.06 -29.16 29.50
CA THR A 563 -1.65 -29.52 30.87
C THR A 563 -0.77 -30.76 30.92
N GLY A 564 -0.92 -31.68 29.95
CA GLY A 564 -0.10 -32.89 29.83
C GLY A 564 1.20 -32.71 29.04
N ARG A 565 1.55 -31.49 28.62
CA ARG A 565 2.70 -31.25 27.77
C ARG A 565 4.01 -31.42 28.57
N GLY A 566 4.91 -32.27 28.08
CA GLY A 566 6.23 -32.45 28.69
C GLY A 566 7.06 -31.16 28.67
N LYS A 567 7.76 -30.86 29.78
CA LYS A 567 8.59 -29.65 29.90
C LYS A 567 9.69 -29.57 28.84
N GLU A 568 10.33 -30.69 28.55
CA GLU A 568 11.43 -30.85 27.59
C GLU A 568 10.99 -30.81 26.12
N TRP A 569 9.69 -30.73 25.83
CA TRP A 569 9.24 -30.71 24.44
C TRP A 569 9.61 -29.37 23.79
N PRO A 570 9.88 -29.31 22.48
CA PRO A 570 10.03 -28.04 21.78
C PRO A 570 8.77 -27.17 21.94
N ALA A 571 8.96 -25.92 22.36
CA ALA A 571 7.89 -24.99 22.74
C ALA A 571 7.83 -23.80 21.79
N VAL A 572 6.62 -23.32 21.49
CA VAL A 572 6.38 -22.00 20.90
C VAL A 572 5.34 -21.26 21.73
N GLN A 573 5.42 -19.93 21.75
CA GLN A 573 4.40 -19.12 22.41
C GLN A 573 3.19 -18.93 21.49
N CYS A 574 2.00 -19.25 21.98
CA CYS A 574 0.76 -19.18 21.23
C CYS A 574 -0.26 -18.28 21.94
N PHE A 575 -0.88 -17.39 21.19
CA PHE A 575 -1.83 -16.38 21.65
C PHE A 575 -3.10 -16.41 20.81
N GLN A 576 -4.15 -15.77 21.30
CA GLN A 576 -5.43 -15.64 20.60
C GLN A 576 -5.83 -14.16 20.51
N CYS A 577 -5.99 -13.70 19.27
CA CYS A 577 -6.65 -12.44 18.92
C CYS A 577 -8.17 -12.64 18.94
N GLU A 578 -8.90 -11.65 19.44
CA GLU A 578 -10.36 -11.65 19.37
C GLU A 578 -10.84 -11.40 17.92
N GLU A 579 -12.07 -11.83 17.63
CA GLU A 579 -12.66 -11.63 16.30
C GLU A 579 -13.07 -10.14 16.13
N PRO A 580 -12.61 -9.43 15.08
CA PRO A 580 -12.88 -8.00 14.95
C PRO A 580 -14.37 -7.69 14.75
N GLN A 581 -14.85 -6.68 15.48
CA GLN A 581 -16.18 -6.09 15.33
C GLN A 581 -16.15 -4.89 14.38
N MET A 582 -17.21 -4.75 13.59
CA MET A 582 -17.42 -3.63 12.68
C MET A 582 -18.56 -2.75 13.19
N CYS A 583 -18.44 -1.44 13.07
CA CYS A 583 -19.43 -0.44 13.43
C CYS A 583 -20.13 0.11 12.18
N PHE A 584 -21.44 0.34 12.32
CA PHE A 584 -22.36 0.76 11.26
C PHE A 584 -22.94 2.17 11.50
N SER A 585 -22.35 2.93 12.43
CA SER A 585 -22.75 4.30 12.72
C SER A 585 -21.56 5.15 13.09
N ILE A 586 -21.59 6.43 12.70
CA ILE A 586 -20.61 7.41 13.14
C ILE A 586 -20.94 7.95 14.53
N GLU A 587 -22.24 8.04 14.88
CA GLU A 587 -22.74 8.63 16.12
C GLU A 587 -22.89 7.59 17.25
N ASP A 588 -23.33 6.38 16.91
CA ASP A 588 -23.66 5.34 17.88
C ASP A 588 -22.67 4.18 17.83
N SER A 589 -21.70 4.20 18.74
CA SER A 589 -20.66 3.17 18.86
C SER A 589 -21.20 1.78 19.28
N SER A 590 -22.46 1.66 19.69
CA SER A 590 -23.08 0.38 20.05
C SER A 590 -23.61 -0.41 18.84
N LYS A 591 -23.74 0.23 17.67
CA LYS A 591 -24.20 -0.39 16.41
C LYS A 591 -23.08 -1.21 15.77
N VAL A 592 -22.68 -2.27 16.46
CA VAL A 592 -21.59 -3.15 16.06
C VAL A 592 -22.08 -4.55 15.70
N ALA A 593 -21.34 -5.20 14.81
CA ALA A 593 -21.54 -6.61 14.48
C ALA A 593 -20.20 -7.28 14.16
N VAL A 594 -20.06 -8.55 14.52
CA VAL A 594 -18.96 -9.39 14.02
C VAL A 594 -19.22 -9.79 12.57
N ASN A 595 -20.47 -10.13 12.25
CA ASN A 595 -20.94 -10.46 10.92
C ASN A 595 -21.45 -9.22 10.20
N GLN A 596 -20.70 -8.79 9.18
CA GLN A 596 -20.92 -7.52 8.50
C GLN A 596 -22.29 -7.47 7.81
N LEU A 597 -22.77 -8.59 7.29
CA LEU A 597 -24.06 -8.65 6.59
C LEU A 597 -25.23 -8.55 7.58
N LYS A 598 -25.11 -9.16 8.77
CA LYS A 598 -26.10 -8.97 9.84
C LYS A 598 -26.12 -7.53 10.33
N GLY A 599 -24.94 -6.90 10.44
CA GLY A 599 -24.81 -5.48 10.73
C GLY A 599 -25.53 -4.60 9.70
N LEU A 600 -25.36 -4.87 8.40
CA LEU A 600 -26.08 -4.15 7.34
C LEU A 600 -27.60 -4.34 7.44
N VAL A 601 -28.09 -5.56 7.67
CA VAL A 601 -29.54 -5.80 7.83
C VAL A 601 -30.10 -5.02 9.02
N ASN A 602 -29.40 -5.03 10.15
CA ASN A 602 -29.86 -4.43 11.40
C ASN A 602 -29.77 -2.90 11.40
N TYR A 603 -28.66 -2.35 10.89
CA TYR A 603 -28.30 -0.95 11.08
C TYR A 603 -28.23 -0.14 9.78
N GLY A 604 -28.13 -0.81 8.63
CA GLY A 604 -27.83 -0.19 7.34
C GLY A 604 -26.34 0.15 7.18
N PRO A 605 -25.93 0.67 6.02
CA PRO A 605 -24.57 1.13 5.77
C PRO A 605 -24.24 2.38 6.59
N ILE A 606 -22.95 2.53 6.92
CA ILE A 606 -22.47 3.69 7.70
C ILE A 606 -22.62 5.01 6.94
N GLU A 607 -22.29 5.03 5.65
CA GLU A 607 -22.46 6.21 4.79
C GLU A 607 -23.80 6.08 4.05
N ARG A 608 -24.73 7.01 4.31
CA ARG A 608 -26.09 6.97 3.74
C ARG A 608 -26.19 7.78 2.45
N PHE A 609 -26.90 7.22 1.48
CA PHE A 609 -27.27 7.93 0.24
C PHE A 609 -28.41 8.92 0.55
N GLY A 610 -28.31 10.17 0.06
CA GLY A 610 -29.35 11.20 0.21
C GLY A 610 -29.69 11.60 1.64
N ASN A 611 -28.91 12.50 2.24
CA ASN A 611 -29.19 13.06 3.57
C ASN A 611 -29.99 14.39 3.51
N SER A 612 -30.73 14.64 2.43
CA SER A 612 -31.55 15.85 2.25
C SER A 612 -33.05 15.52 2.28
N GLY A 613 -33.57 15.35 3.49
CA GLY A 613 -34.90 15.81 3.97
C GLY A 613 -36.22 15.52 3.25
N SER A 614 -36.31 15.10 1.98
CA SER A 614 -37.63 15.02 1.31
C SER A 614 -37.75 14.19 0.03
N ILE A 615 -36.68 13.64 -0.55
CA ILE A 615 -36.76 12.80 -1.76
C ILE A 615 -36.04 11.47 -1.50
N GLN A 616 -36.72 10.35 -1.73
CA GLN A 616 -36.09 9.02 -1.67
C GLN A 616 -35.14 8.88 -2.87
N GLU A 617 -33.84 9.07 -2.63
CA GLU A 617 -32.82 8.97 -3.67
C GLU A 617 -32.54 7.49 -4.04
N SER A 618 -32.30 7.24 -5.32
CA SER A 618 -32.01 5.91 -5.87
C SER A 618 -30.65 5.86 -6.57
N ILE A 619 -29.94 4.73 -6.43
CA ILE A 619 -28.72 4.47 -7.19
C ILE A 619 -29.11 4.16 -8.64
N LYS A 620 -28.70 5.01 -9.57
CA LYS A 620 -29.06 4.92 -10.98
C LYS A 620 -28.05 4.06 -11.73
N LEU A 621 -28.51 2.99 -12.35
CA LEU A 621 -27.67 2.14 -13.19
C LEU A 621 -27.71 2.59 -14.65
N ALA A 622 -26.61 2.36 -15.36
CA ALA A 622 -26.56 2.27 -16.81
C ALA A 622 -26.20 0.85 -17.24
N ILE A 623 -26.59 0.41 -18.43
CA ILE A 623 -26.39 -0.96 -18.91
C ILE A 623 -25.83 -0.97 -20.34
N LEU A 624 -24.76 -1.72 -20.53
CA LEU A 624 -24.21 -2.13 -21.81
C LEU A 624 -24.23 -3.66 -21.93
N THR A 625 -24.98 -4.18 -22.88
CA THR A 625 -25.23 -5.63 -23.03
C THR A 625 -25.45 -6.04 -24.50
N PRO A 626 -25.19 -7.29 -24.92
CA PRO A 626 -25.61 -7.76 -26.23
C PRO A 626 -27.14 -7.71 -26.39
N ARG A 627 -27.63 -7.36 -27.58
CA ARG A 627 -29.07 -7.24 -27.88
C ARG A 627 -29.83 -8.53 -27.56
N GLN A 628 -29.24 -9.68 -27.86
CA GLN A 628 -29.79 -11.02 -27.64
C GLN A 628 -29.91 -11.39 -26.14
N LYS A 629 -29.33 -10.60 -25.23
CA LYS A 629 -29.22 -10.88 -23.79
C LYS A 629 -29.78 -9.77 -22.90
N GLN A 630 -30.55 -8.84 -23.47
CA GLN A 630 -31.12 -7.69 -22.76
C GLN A 630 -32.06 -8.11 -21.63
N GLN A 631 -32.95 -9.08 -21.89
CA GLN A 631 -33.92 -9.54 -20.91
C GLN A 631 -33.23 -10.26 -19.74
N ASP A 632 -32.29 -11.17 -20.04
CA ASP A 632 -31.53 -11.94 -19.03
C ASP A 632 -30.89 -11.03 -17.97
N ILE A 633 -30.24 -9.94 -18.40
CA ILE A 633 -29.56 -9.03 -17.47
C ILE A 633 -30.55 -8.18 -16.66
N ILE A 634 -31.65 -7.71 -17.28
CA ILE A 634 -32.68 -6.95 -16.55
C ILE A 634 -33.32 -7.83 -15.48
N GLU A 635 -33.72 -9.05 -15.83
CA GLU A 635 -34.29 -10.00 -14.86
C GLU A 635 -33.30 -10.37 -13.75
N HIS A 636 -32.01 -10.46 -14.07
CA HIS A 636 -30.98 -10.69 -13.06
C HIS A 636 -30.88 -9.50 -12.08
N LEU A 637 -30.84 -8.26 -12.58
CA LEU A 637 -30.77 -7.07 -11.74
C LEU A 637 -32.04 -6.87 -10.91
N GLN A 638 -33.22 -7.19 -11.44
CA GLN A 638 -34.48 -7.10 -10.70
C GLN A 638 -34.52 -8.01 -9.46
N LYS A 639 -33.73 -9.09 -9.42
CA LYS A 639 -33.60 -9.94 -8.22
C LYS A 639 -32.98 -9.21 -7.03
N LEU A 640 -32.26 -8.10 -7.24
CA LEU A 640 -31.75 -7.26 -6.15
C LEU A 640 -32.88 -6.67 -5.30
N LYS A 641 -34.09 -6.51 -5.85
CA LYS A 641 -35.27 -6.00 -5.14
C LYS A 641 -36.05 -7.09 -4.41
N GLN A 642 -35.69 -8.37 -4.60
CA GLN A 642 -36.45 -9.51 -4.11
C GLN A 642 -35.81 -10.14 -2.86
N ASN A 643 -36.61 -10.85 -2.07
CA ASN A 643 -36.10 -11.64 -0.96
C ASN A 643 -35.45 -12.94 -1.45
N SER A 644 -34.36 -13.35 -0.80
CA SER A 644 -33.78 -14.67 -1.02
C SER A 644 -33.09 -15.22 0.22
N VAL A 645 -33.24 -16.52 0.44
CA VAL A 645 -32.64 -17.26 1.56
C VAL A 645 -31.64 -18.27 1.00
N THR A 646 -30.48 -18.38 1.66
CA THR A 646 -29.48 -19.36 1.25
C THR A 646 -29.97 -20.79 1.51
N LYS A 647 -29.76 -21.68 0.53
CA LYS A 647 -29.99 -23.13 0.66
C LYS A 647 -28.72 -23.88 1.06
N LEU A 648 -27.58 -23.20 1.10
CA LEU A 648 -26.28 -23.78 1.44
C LEU A 648 -26.13 -23.93 2.95
N LYS A 649 -26.18 -25.18 3.45
CA LYS A 649 -26.14 -25.50 4.89
C LYS A 649 -24.99 -24.82 5.65
N GLN A 650 -23.79 -24.80 5.08
CA GLN A 650 -22.61 -24.21 5.74
C GLN A 650 -22.63 -22.68 5.73
N GLU A 651 -23.19 -22.08 4.68
CA GLU A 651 -23.22 -20.62 4.53
C GLU A 651 -24.36 -19.99 5.33
N LYS A 652 -25.41 -20.75 5.69
CA LYS A 652 -26.55 -20.26 6.49
C LYS A 652 -26.18 -19.58 7.81
N TYR A 653 -25.05 -19.95 8.41
CA TYR A 653 -24.55 -19.31 9.63
C TYR A 653 -23.96 -17.92 9.38
N PHE A 654 -23.42 -17.68 8.19
CA PHE A 654 -22.80 -16.41 7.80
C PHE A 654 -23.76 -15.54 6.98
N LEU A 655 -24.42 -16.07 5.96
CA LEU A 655 -25.33 -15.34 5.08
C LEU A 655 -26.71 -15.19 5.75
N PRO A 656 -27.08 -14.00 6.24
CA PRO A 656 -28.47 -13.74 6.62
C PRO A 656 -29.38 -13.77 5.37
N GLU A 657 -30.69 -13.82 5.59
CA GLU A 657 -31.66 -13.60 4.51
C GLU A 657 -31.36 -12.28 3.81
N TYR A 658 -31.31 -12.32 2.48
CA TYR A 658 -31.25 -11.12 1.67
C TYR A 658 -32.68 -10.58 1.56
N ILE A 659 -32.99 -9.50 2.26
CA ILE A 659 -34.35 -8.94 2.40
C ILE A 659 -34.69 -7.85 1.36
N GLY A 660 -33.92 -7.79 0.26
CA GLY A 660 -34.06 -6.77 -0.79
C GLY A 660 -33.16 -5.54 -0.56
N PHE A 661 -32.70 -4.94 -1.66
CA PHE A 661 -31.70 -3.86 -1.67
C PHE A 661 -32.14 -2.66 -0.85
N GLU A 662 -33.37 -2.18 -1.04
CA GLU A 662 -33.91 -1.00 -0.36
C GLU A 662 -33.90 -1.14 1.17
N LYS A 663 -34.33 -2.30 1.68
CA LYS A 663 -34.38 -2.53 3.12
C LYS A 663 -32.99 -2.63 3.74
N ILE A 664 -32.03 -3.21 3.04
CA ILE A 664 -30.65 -3.36 3.52
C ILE A 664 -29.91 -2.03 3.50
N PHE A 665 -29.98 -1.32 2.37
CA PHE A 665 -29.14 -0.16 2.08
C PHE A 665 -29.81 1.19 2.33
N ARG A 666 -31.10 1.18 2.68
CA ARG A 666 -31.92 2.37 2.95
C ARG A 666 -32.02 3.33 1.75
N CYS A 667 -31.83 2.82 0.54
CA CYS A 667 -32.00 3.54 -0.73
C CYS A 667 -32.50 2.58 -1.81
N ASP A 668 -33.28 3.05 -2.79
CA ASP A 668 -33.70 2.21 -3.92
C ASP A 668 -32.56 2.08 -4.94
N ILE A 669 -32.72 1.14 -5.87
CA ILE A 669 -31.86 0.95 -7.03
C ILE A 669 -32.70 1.12 -8.31
N ASP A 670 -32.35 2.10 -9.14
CA ASP A 670 -33.04 2.41 -10.38
C ASP A 670 -32.36 1.69 -11.56
N ILE A 671 -33.08 0.73 -12.14
CA ILE A 671 -32.64 -0.10 -13.26
C ILE A 671 -33.27 0.49 -14.54
N PRO A 672 -32.48 0.92 -15.54
CA PRO A 672 -33.01 1.56 -16.73
C PRO A 672 -33.82 0.57 -17.58
N ASN A 673 -34.89 1.07 -18.20
CA ASN A 673 -35.62 0.30 -19.21
C ASN A 673 -34.84 0.30 -20.55
N ILE A 674 -35.20 -0.62 -21.45
CA ILE A 674 -34.49 -0.80 -22.75
C ILE A 674 -34.64 0.43 -23.67
N GLN A 675 -35.66 1.27 -23.45
CA GLN A 675 -35.92 2.48 -24.22
C GLN A 675 -35.15 3.70 -23.70
N ASP A 676 -34.50 3.60 -22.53
CA ASP A 676 -33.69 4.67 -21.95
C ASP A 676 -32.41 4.86 -22.76
N GLY A 677 -32.48 5.71 -23.79
CA GLY A 677 -31.37 5.94 -24.71
C GLY A 677 -30.14 6.60 -24.07
N GLN A 678 -30.24 7.15 -22.85
CA GLN A 678 -29.09 7.72 -22.13
C GLN A 678 -28.36 6.66 -21.30
N ARG A 679 -29.11 5.77 -20.66
CA ARG A 679 -28.56 4.78 -19.73
C ARG A 679 -28.51 3.35 -20.27
N PHE A 680 -29.14 3.06 -21.40
CA PHE A 680 -29.19 1.71 -21.99
C PHE A 680 -28.57 1.70 -23.39
N LYS A 681 -27.55 0.87 -23.60
CA LYS A 681 -26.93 0.63 -24.92
C LYS A 681 -26.76 -0.86 -25.17
N SER A 682 -26.84 -1.24 -26.44
CA SER A 682 -26.61 -2.62 -26.85
C SER A 682 -25.81 -2.74 -28.13
N TYR A 683 -25.17 -3.90 -28.28
CA TYR A 683 -24.41 -4.31 -29.45
C TYR A 683 -24.91 -5.68 -29.97
N ASN A 684 -24.60 -6.02 -31.21
CA ASN A 684 -25.01 -7.29 -31.80
C ASN A 684 -24.02 -8.41 -31.40
N LEU A 685 -24.51 -9.47 -30.75
CA LEU A 685 -23.68 -10.59 -30.29
C LEU A 685 -23.00 -11.36 -31.43
N ASP A 686 -23.72 -11.61 -32.53
CA ASP A 686 -23.24 -12.41 -33.68
C ASP A 686 -22.09 -11.73 -34.42
N ASN A 687 -22.08 -10.39 -34.41
CA ASN A 687 -20.97 -9.61 -34.95
C ASN A 687 -19.74 -9.70 -34.04
N VAL A 688 -19.94 -9.62 -32.72
CA VAL A 688 -18.85 -9.65 -31.74
C VAL A 688 -18.18 -11.01 -31.64
N LEU A 689 -18.94 -12.11 -31.80
CA LEU A 689 -18.40 -13.49 -31.81
C LEU A 689 -17.33 -13.72 -32.89
N LYS A 690 -17.26 -12.86 -33.91
CA LYS A 690 -16.30 -12.94 -35.02
C LYS A 690 -15.05 -12.06 -34.79
N LEU A 691 -15.03 -11.27 -33.72
CA LEU A 691 -13.94 -10.34 -33.42
C LEU A 691 -12.82 -11.04 -32.64
N ASP A 692 -11.66 -10.39 -32.59
CA ASP A 692 -10.63 -10.66 -31.61
C ASP A 692 -10.85 -9.83 -30.33
N ALA A 693 -10.13 -10.17 -29.27
CA ALA A 693 -10.28 -9.56 -27.95
C ALA A 693 -10.02 -8.03 -27.96
N ILE A 694 -9.06 -7.57 -28.77
CA ILE A 694 -8.66 -6.15 -28.85
C ILE A 694 -9.73 -5.34 -29.57
N LYS A 695 -10.22 -5.81 -30.73
CA LYS A 695 -11.31 -5.14 -31.46
C LYS A 695 -12.60 -5.10 -30.65
N PHE A 696 -12.87 -6.14 -29.87
CA PHE A 696 -14.02 -6.13 -28.97
C PHE A 696 -13.88 -5.05 -27.90
N TYR A 697 -12.71 -4.93 -27.27
CA TYR A 697 -12.40 -3.86 -26.32
C TYR A 697 -12.54 -2.46 -26.93
N GLU A 698 -11.96 -2.22 -28.11
CA GLU A 698 -12.09 -0.94 -28.83
C GLU A 698 -13.56 -0.60 -29.11
N GLY A 699 -14.37 -1.61 -29.44
CA GLY A 699 -15.81 -1.47 -29.61
C GLY A 699 -16.50 -1.02 -28.32
N LEU A 700 -16.20 -1.67 -27.18
CA LEU A 700 -16.75 -1.29 -25.87
C LEU A 700 -16.30 0.12 -25.46
N VAL A 701 -15.05 0.50 -25.71
CA VAL A 701 -14.51 1.84 -25.44
C VAL A 701 -15.32 2.94 -26.15
N LYS A 702 -15.77 2.70 -27.39
CA LYS A 702 -16.65 3.64 -28.10
C LYS A 702 -17.97 3.87 -27.37
N TYR A 703 -18.57 2.82 -26.82
CA TYR A 703 -19.77 2.95 -25.99
C TYR A 703 -19.48 3.67 -24.66
N VAL A 704 -18.36 3.36 -24.00
CA VAL A 704 -17.93 4.05 -22.79
C VAL A 704 -17.81 5.56 -23.03
N ASN A 705 -17.25 5.98 -24.17
CA ASN A 705 -17.17 7.40 -24.54
C ASN A 705 -18.55 8.05 -24.75
N VAL A 706 -19.57 7.28 -25.15
CA VAL A 706 -20.96 7.78 -25.22
C VAL A 706 -21.53 7.96 -23.82
N PHE A 707 -21.31 7.00 -22.91
CA PHE A 707 -21.73 7.12 -21.51
C PHE A 707 -21.02 8.26 -20.77
N ALA A 708 -19.74 8.51 -21.06
CA ALA A 708 -18.95 9.60 -20.47
C ALA A 708 -19.54 11.00 -20.75
N LYS A 709 -20.39 11.15 -21.78
CA LYS A 709 -21.10 12.41 -22.06
C LYS A 709 -22.36 12.59 -21.21
N ASN A 710 -22.82 11.54 -20.53
CA ASN A 710 -24.07 11.50 -19.76
C ASN A 710 -23.83 11.09 -18.29
N LEU A 711 -22.69 11.48 -17.70
CA LEU A 711 -22.32 11.08 -16.33
C LEU A 711 -23.36 11.48 -15.26
N ALA A 712 -24.11 12.57 -15.49
CA ALA A 712 -25.16 13.00 -14.56
C ALA A 712 -26.40 12.06 -14.56
N ALA A 713 -26.53 11.17 -15.54
CA ALA A 713 -27.69 10.29 -15.68
C ALA A 713 -27.57 9.00 -14.84
N PHE A 714 -26.37 8.57 -14.47
CA PHE A 714 -26.15 7.28 -13.78
C PHE A 714 -24.95 7.31 -12.83
N ASP A 715 -24.97 6.44 -11.82
CA ASP A 715 -23.91 6.29 -10.82
C ASP A 715 -22.96 5.14 -11.17
N VAL A 716 -23.49 4.03 -11.72
CA VAL A 716 -22.70 2.83 -12.07
C VAL A 716 -23.09 2.27 -13.44
N LEU A 717 -22.10 2.00 -14.29
CA LEU A 717 -22.29 1.33 -15.58
C LEU A 717 -22.09 -0.19 -15.44
N ILE A 718 -23.17 -0.94 -15.70
CA ILE A 718 -23.17 -2.39 -15.79
C ILE A 718 -22.72 -2.82 -17.19
N ILE A 719 -21.70 -3.69 -17.27
CA ILE A 719 -21.28 -4.30 -18.52
C ILE A 719 -21.49 -5.81 -18.42
N TYR A 720 -22.39 -6.35 -19.24
CA TYR A 720 -22.71 -7.78 -19.22
C TYR A 720 -21.93 -8.55 -20.27
N ILE A 721 -21.22 -9.60 -19.83
CA ILE A 721 -20.42 -10.48 -20.70
C ILE A 721 -20.99 -11.91 -20.66
N PRO A 722 -21.68 -12.37 -21.73
CA PRO A 722 -22.18 -13.74 -21.80
C PRO A 722 -21.05 -14.77 -21.93
N SER A 723 -21.32 -16.01 -21.53
CA SER A 723 -20.31 -17.08 -21.45
C SER A 723 -19.68 -17.39 -22.81
N CYS A 724 -20.44 -17.23 -23.90
CA CYS A 724 -19.96 -17.43 -25.27
C CYS A 724 -18.85 -16.44 -25.68
N LEU A 725 -18.74 -15.27 -25.03
CA LEU A 725 -17.66 -14.31 -25.25
C LEU A 725 -16.43 -14.56 -24.37
N GLY A 726 -16.38 -15.66 -23.61
CA GLY A 726 -15.27 -15.95 -22.70
C GLY A 726 -13.90 -16.04 -23.39
N HIS A 727 -13.87 -16.37 -24.69
CA HIS A 727 -12.64 -16.40 -25.49
C HIS A 727 -12.08 -15.00 -25.82
N LEU A 728 -12.87 -13.93 -25.65
CA LEU A 728 -12.45 -12.54 -25.85
C LEU A 728 -11.98 -11.87 -24.55
N ARG A 729 -11.98 -12.61 -23.43
CA ARG A 729 -11.68 -12.06 -22.10
C ARG A 729 -10.20 -11.74 -21.91
N GLU A 730 -9.33 -12.61 -22.41
CA GLU A 730 -7.91 -12.57 -22.15
C GLU A 730 -7.14 -13.00 -23.39
N LYS A 731 -6.05 -12.28 -23.69
CA LYS A 731 -5.03 -12.71 -24.65
C LYS A 731 -3.69 -12.65 -23.93
N LYS A 732 -3.12 -13.81 -23.64
CA LYS A 732 -1.89 -13.95 -22.84
C LYS A 732 -0.93 -14.86 -23.59
N ASP A 733 0.09 -14.29 -24.20
CA ASP A 733 1.23 -15.00 -24.77
C ASP A 733 2.56 -14.38 -24.29
N ASP A 734 3.70 -14.87 -24.78
CA ASP A 734 5.02 -14.41 -24.34
C ASP A 734 5.31 -12.95 -24.77
N THR A 735 4.49 -12.37 -25.66
CA THR A 735 4.67 -11.04 -26.25
C THR A 735 3.58 -10.04 -25.86
N GLU A 736 2.36 -10.50 -25.53
CA GLU A 736 1.19 -9.66 -25.31
C GLU A 736 0.43 -10.09 -24.04
N TYR A 737 0.14 -9.14 -23.15
CA TYR A 737 -0.69 -9.35 -21.95
C TYR A 737 -1.91 -8.43 -22.01
N PHE A 738 -3.06 -9.00 -22.38
CA PHE A 738 -4.33 -8.30 -22.40
C PHE A 738 -5.36 -9.00 -21.50
N ASP A 739 -6.03 -8.20 -20.67
CA ASP A 739 -7.20 -8.59 -19.89
C ASP A 739 -8.31 -7.55 -20.08
N LEU A 740 -9.46 -7.99 -20.60
CA LEU A 740 -10.59 -7.13 -20.93
C LEU A 740 -11.13 -6.39 -19.70
N HIS A 741 -11.22 -7.10 -18.56
CA HIS A 741 -11.77 -6.54 -17.33
C HIS A 741 -10.85 -5.45 -16.78
N ASP A 742 -9.54 -5.73 -16.69
CA ASP A 742 -8.57 -4.78 -16.15
C ASP A 742 -8.41 -3.56 -17.09
N SER A 743 -8.41 -3.77 -18.42
CA SER A 743 -8.32 -2.71 -19.42
C SER A 743 -9.52 -1.75 -19.35
N LEU A 744 -10.75 -2.29 -19.27
CA LEU A 744 -11.95 -1.47 -19.14
C LEU A 744 -11.97 -0.66 -17.84
N LYS A 745 -11.54 -1.26 -16.72
CA LYS A 745 -11.46 -0.54 -15.43
C LYS A 745 -10.56 0.69 -15.52
N ILE A 746 -9.35 0.54 -16.08
CA ILE A 746 -8.41 1.66 -16.23
C ILE A 746 -8.98 2.73 -17.16
N TYR A 747 -9.51 2.32 -18.31
CA TYR A 747 -10.05 3.25 -19.29
C TYR A 747 -11.23 4.05 -18.71
N CYS A 748 -12.17 3.37 -18.06
CA CYS A 748 -13.30 4.01 -17.39
C CYS A 748 -12.86 4.92 -16.23
N ALA A 749 -11.83 4.54 -15.46
CA ALA A 749 -11.25 5.39 -14.42
C ALA A 749 -10.75 6.73 -14.98
N SER A 750 -10.14 6.74 -16.18
CA SER A 750 -9.71 7.98 -16.86
C SER A 750 -10.87 8.88 -17.31
N LYS A 751 -12.09 8.33 -17.38
CA LYS A 751 -13.33 9.03 -17.77
C LYS A 751 -14.25 9.32 -16.58
N GLY A 752 -13.83 8.99 -15.36
CA GLY A 752 -14.65 9.16 -14.16
C GLY A 752 -15.84 8.19 -14.07
N ILE A 753 -15.85 7.08 -14.82
CA ILE A 753 -16.95 6.11 -14.85
C ILE A 753 -16.66 4.94 -13.91
N VAL A 754 -17.56 4.68 -12.97
CA VAL A 754 -17.55 3.47 -12.15
C VAL A 754 -18.28 2.34 -12.88
N ILE A 755 -17.64 1.16 -12.98
CA ILE A 755 -18.21 0.00 -13.68
C ILE A 755 -18.41 -1.22 -12.79
N GLN A 756 -19.43 -2.02 -13.12
CA GLN A 756 -19.61 -3.38 -12.60
C GLN A 756 -19.74 -4.35 -13.78
N LEU A 757 -18.72 -5.18 -13.98
CA LEU A 757 -18.81 -6.27 -14.94
C LEU A 757 -19.64 -7.41 -14.33
N ILE A 758 -20.56 -7.96 -15.11
CA ILE A 758 -21.35 -9.14 -14.76
C ILE A 758 -21.11 -10.19 -15.84
N GLU A 759 -20.50 -11.31 -15.46
CA GLU A 759 -20.32 -12.45 -16.34
C GLU A 759 -21.48 -13.45 -16.13
N GLU A 760 -22.03 -14.01 -17.21
CA GLU A 760 -23.17 -14.94 -17.14
C GLU A 760 -22.92 -16.13 -16.20
N ARG A 761 -21.70 -16.67 -16.21
CA ARG A 761 -21.28 -17.76 -15.29
C ARG A 761 -21.39 -17.40 -13.81
N SER A 762 -21.34 -16.12 -13.47
CA SER A 762 -21.45 -15.59 -12.10
C SER A 762 -22.89 -15.19 -11.75
N ALA A 763 -23.72 -14.92 -12.76
CA ALA A 763 -25.13 -14.55 -12.61
C ALA A 763 -26.06 -15.78 -12.46
N VAL A 764 -25.60 -16.95 -12.89
CA VAL A 764 -26.37 -18.21 -12.89
C VAL A 764 -26.07 -19.06 -11.64
N GLN A 765 -27.13 -19.58 -11.03
CA GLN A 765 -27.02 -20.49 -9.88
C GLN A 765 -26.36 -21.81 -10.26
N ASN A 766 -25.58 -22.38 -9.36
CA ASN A 766 -25.02 -23.72 -9.51
C ASN A 766 -24.92 -24.43 -8.15
N TRP A 767 -24.37 -25.66 -8.15
CA TRP A 767 -24.26 -26.48 -6.94
C TRP A 767 -23.43 -25.84 -5.80
N SER A 768 -22.63 -24.80 -6.08
CA SER A 768 -21.74 -24.12 -5.14
C SER A 768 -22.08 -22.65 -4.87
N THR A 769 -23.01 -22.06 -5.63
CA THR A 769 -23.45 -20.66 -5.50
C THR A 769 -24.96 -20.55 -5.68
N ASP A 770 -25.66 -20.10 -4.65
CA ASP A 770 -27.10 -19.85 -4.67
C ASP A 770 -27.43 -18.37 -4.83
N LEU A 771 -28.72 -18.05 -4.97
CA LEU A 771 -29.18 -16.69 -5.24
C LEU A 771 -28.75 -15.69 -4.17
N ALA A 772 -28.95 -16.04 -2.89
CA ALA A 772 -28.65 -15.14 -1.79
C ALA A 772 -27.18 -14.74 -1.77
N LYS A 773 -26.27 -15.69 -2.00
CA LYS A 773 -24.83 -15.41 -2.10
C LYS A 773 -24.50 -14.48 -3.26
N ILE A 774 -25.12 -14.68 -4.43
CA ILE A 774 -24.93 -13.82 -5.61
C ILE A 774 -25.45 -12.40 -5.34
N MET A 775 -26.65 -12.27 -4.75
CA MET A 775 -27.25 -10.96 -4.44
C MET A 775 -26.45 -10.19 -3.37
N TRP A 776 -25.97 -10.86 -2.32
CA TRP A 776 -25.08 -10.23 -1.33
C TRP A 776 -23.77 -9.73 -1.96
N GLY A 777 -23.13 -10.54 -2.81
CA GLY A 777 -21.93 -10.15 -3.54
C GLY A 777 -22.16 -8.95 -4.47
N LEU A 778 -23.23 -8.99 -5.27
CA LEU A 778 -23.55 -7.92 -6.22
C LEU A 778 -23.98 -6.62 -5.53
N SER A 779 -24.87 -6.69 -4.53
CA SER A 779 -25.44 -5.51 -3.88
C SER A 779 -24.41 -4.71 -3.08
N THR A 780 -23.55 -5.37 -2.30
CA THR A 780 -22.45 -4.72 -1.57
C THR A 780 -21.43 -4.07 -2.51
N GLY A 781 -21.12 -4.73 -3.63
CA GLY A 781 -20.27 -4.18 -4.69
C GLY A 781 -20.88 -2.93 -5.34
N LEU A 782 -22.17 -2.96 -5.69
CA LEU A 782 -22.86 -1.82 -6.29
C LEU A 782 -22.96 -0.62 -5.33
N TYR A 783 -23.34 -0.86 -4.08
CA TYR A 783 -23.48 0.21 -3.09
C TYR A 783 -22.14 0.88 -2.78
N SER A 784 -21.09 0.09 -2.56
CA SER A 784 -19.76 0.64 -2.25
C SER A 784 -19.15 1.43 -3.41
N LYS A 785 -19.50 1.05 -4.65
CA LYS A 785 -19.11 1.75 -5.88
C LYS A 785 -19.84 3.08 -6.06
N ALA A 786 -21.16 3.07 -5.87
CA ALA A 786 -21.99 4.26 -6.06
C ALA A 786 -21.84 5.27 -4.93
N VAL A 787 -21.93 4.81 -3.68
CA VAL A 787 -22.01 5.66 -2.49
C VAL A 787 -20.67 5.72 -1.79
N GLY A 788 -20.23 4.61 -1.20
CA GLY A 788 -18.98 4.58 -0.43
C GLY A 788 -18.97 3.54 0.69
N ARG A 789 -18.81 4.01 1.93
CA ARG A 789 -18.48 3.15 3.08
C ARG A 789 -19.70 2.35 3.54
N LEU A 790 -19.52 1.03 3.69
CA LEU A 790 -20.54 0.15 4.25
C LEU A 790 -20.46 0.03 5.79
N TRP A 791 -19.25 -0.05 6.32
CA TRP A 791 -18.95 -0.15 7.75
C TRP A 791 -17.51 0.28 8.00
N LYS A 792 -17.18 0.52 9.28
CA LYS A 792 -15.81 0.78 9.74
C LYS A 792 -15.42 -0.15 10.90
N PRO A 793 -14.14 -0.29 11.25
CA PRO A 793 -13.75 -0.99 12.47
C PRO A 793 -14.34 -0.37 13.73
N ALA A 794 -14.73 -1.17 14.72
CA ALA A 794 -15.23 -0.65 16.00
C ALA A 794 -14.10 -0.03 16.86
N VAL A 795 -12.88 -0.58 16.75
CA VAL A 795 -11.69 -0.12 17.49
C VAL A 795 -10.52 0.02 16.51
N TYR A 796 -9.92 1.21 16.46
CA TYR A 796 -8.79 1.54 15.61
C TYR A 796 -8.07 2.80 16.12
N ASN A 797 -6.83 3.02 15.68
CA ASN A 797 -6.07 4.23 16.01
C ASN A 797 -6.27 5.29 14.91
N LYS A 798 -6.93 6.39 15.25
CA LYS A 798 -7.29 7.49 14.35
C LYS A 798 -6.09 8.23 13.73
N HIS A 799 -4.92 8.13 14.35
CA HIS A 799 -3.69 8.80 13.92
C HIS A 799 -2.80 7.90 13.03
N THR A 800 -3.35 6.79 12.53
CA THR A 800 -2.65 5.84 11.67
C THR A 800 -3.11 5.93 10.22
N ALA A 801 -2.20 5.81 9.26
CA ALA A 801 -2.51 5.48 7.87
C ALA A 801 -1.83 4.18 7.46
N PHE A 802 -2.45 3.43 6.54
CA PHE A 802 -1.88 2.19 6.01
C PHE A 802 -1.51 2.34 4.53
N ILE A 803 -0.41 1.73 4.13
CA ILE A 803 0.06 1.71 2.74
C ILE A 803 0.27 0.26 2.32
N GLY A 804 -0.41 -0.15 1.25
CA GLY A 804 -0.13 -1.41 0.56
C GLY A 804 0.87 -1.19 -0.57
N LEU A 805 1.99 -1.91 -0.58
CA LEU A 805 2.99 -1.85 -1.66
C LEU A 805 3.12 -3.18 -2.39
N SER A 806 3.20 -3.10 -3.72
CA SER A 806 3.59 -4.20 -4.59
C SER A 806 4.42 -3.69 -5.77
N TYR A 807 5.08 -4.62 -6.45
CA TYR A 807 5.84 -4.33 -7.64
C TYR A 807 5.38 -5.22 -8.79
N VAL A 808 5.40 -4.67 -10.00
CA VAL A 808 5.15 -5.43 -11.22
C VAL A 808 6.21 -5.10 -12.27
N GLN A 809 6.58 -6.10 -13.07
CA GLN A 809 7.31 -5.89 -14.31
C GLN A 809 6.32 -5.93 -15.47
N SER A 810 6.35 -4.90 -16.30
CA SER A 810 5.64 -4.87 -17.58
C SER A 810 6.64 -4.77 -18.73
N VAL A 811 6.24 -5.22 -19.92
CA VAL A 811 7.00 -5.04 -21.16
C VAL A 811 6.24 -4.02 -21.99
N ASN A 812 6.85 -2.87 -22.26
CA ASN A 812 6.25 -1.83 -23.10
C ASN A 812 7.22 -1.56 -24.25
N ASN A 813 6.75 -1.72 -25.51
CA ASN A 813 7.57 -1.56 -26.71
C ASN A 813 8.91 -2.33 -26.70
N GLY A 814 8.92 -3.52 -26.09
CA GLY A 814 10.12 -4.37 -25.95
C GLY A 814 11.04 -4.03 -24.76
N GLU A 815 10.81 -2.91 -24.06
CA GLU A 815 11.54 -2.54 -22.85
C GLU A 815 10.84 -3.04 -21.58
N ARG A 816 11.62 -3.62 -20.67
CA ARG A 816 11.11 -4.07 -19.36
C ARG A 816 11.10 -2.90 -18.38
N ILE A 817 9.91 -2.45 -18.01
CA ILE A 817 9.71 -1.44 -16.97
C ILE A 817 9.29 -2.11 -15.66
N SER A 818 9.85 -1.64 -14.55
CA SER A 818 9.37 -2.00 -13.21
C SER A 818 8.48 -0.88 -12.70
N ILE A 819 7.30 -1.23 -12.21
CA ILE A 819 6.29 -0.28 -11.73
C ILE A 819 6.05 -0.56 -10.25
N GLY A 820 6.18 0.47 -9.42
CA GLY A 820 5.73 0.47 -8.04
C GLY A 820 4.23 0.76 -8.00
N CYS A 821 3.48 -0.15 -7.38
CA CYS A 821 2.05 -0.01 -7.16
C CYS A 821 1.81 0.24 -5.67
N SER A 822 1.15 1.34 -5.36
CA SER A 822 0.87 1.74 -3.99
C SER A 822 -0.59 2.12 -3.81
N GLN A 823 -1.13 1.80 -2.63
CA GLN A 823 -2.45 2.26 -2.22
C GLN A 823 -2.40 2.80 -0.80
N LEU A 824 -2.93 4.00 -0.64
CA LEU A 824 -3.11 4.66 0.65
C LEU A 824 -4.48 4.31 1.23
N PHE A 825 -4.50 4.00 2.52
CA PHE A 825 -5.71 3.76 3.30
C PHE A 825 -5.69 4.65 4.54
N ASP A 826 -6.87 5.10 4.96
CA ASP A 826 -7.04 5.82 6.22
C ASP A 826 -6.97 4.88 7.43
N ALA A 827 -7.16 5.45 8.63
CA ALA A 827 -7.14 4.76 9.91
C ALA A 827 -8.20 3.65 10.03
N GLU A 828 -9.31 3.76 9.30
CA GLU A 828 -10.41 2.79 9.29
C GLU A 828 -10.12 1.63 8.32
N GLY A 829 -9.06 1.73 7.51
CA GLY A 829 -8.76 0.78 6.44
C GLY A 829 -9.56 1.06 5.16
N ASN A 830 -10.11 2.26 5.00
CA ASN A 830 -10.80 2.68 3.79
C ASN A 830 -9.77 3.06 2.72
N GLY A 831 -9.95 2.59 1.48
CA GLY A 831 -9.10 3.02 0.37
C GLY A 831 -9.25 4.52 0.13
N MET A 832 -8.14 5.25 0.04
CA MET A 832 -8.15 6.67 -0.31
C MET A 832 -7.77 6.85 -1.77
N ARG A 833 -6.52 6.55 -2.12
CA ARG A 833 -5.96 6.77 -3.46
C ARG A 833 -5.05 5.61 -3.88
N LEU A 834 -5.07 5.32 -5.17
CA LEU A 834 -4.14 4.40 -5.83
C LEU A 834 -3.09 5.22 -6.58
N TYR A 835 -1.83 4.80 -6.51
CA TYR A 835 -0.73 5.50 -7.17
C TYR A 835 0.23 4.52 -7.83
N LEU A 836 0.40 4.66 -9.15
CA LEU A 836 1.20 3.80 -10.01
C LEU A 836 2.37 4.59 -10.58
N ARG A 837 3.60 4.13 -10.32
CA ARG A 837 4.82 4.86 -10.70
C ARG A 837 5.91 3.96 -11.27
N PRO A 838 6.42 4.23 -12.48
CA PRO A 838 7.61 3.58 -13.01
C PRO A 838 8.83 3.86 -12.13
N LEU A 839 9.58 2.83 -11.81
CA LEU A 839 10.84 2.94 -11.08
C LEU A 839 11.92 3.44 -12.02
N LYS A 840 12.66 4.47 -11.62
CA LYS A 840 13.73 5.03 -12.46
C LYS A 840 14.98 4.18 -12.44
N ASN A 841 15.35 3.67 -11.27
CA ASN A 841 16.54 2.84 -11.09
C ASN A 841 16.23 1.65 -10.16
N PRO A 842 15.45 0.66 -10.61
CA PRO A 842 15.12 -0.50 -9.80
C PRO A 842 16.36 -1.35 -9.55
N GLN A 843 16.55 -1.78 -8.30
CA GLN A 843 17.49 -2.85 -7.98
C GLN A 843 16.78 -4.21 -8.11
N TYR A 844 17.46 -5.21 -8.66
CA TYR A 844 16.88 -6.55 -8.81
C TYR A 844 17.56 -7.52 -7.85
N ILE A 845 16.76 -8.09 -6.95
CA ILE A 845 17.21 -9.18 -6.09
C ILE A 845 16.45 -10.43 -6.53
N GLN A 846 17.18 -11.37 -7.12
CA GLN A 846 16.65 -12.51 -7.86
C GLN A 846 15.83 -12.09 -9.09
N LYS A 847 14.50 -12.18 -9.00
CA LYS A 847 13.55 -11.82 -10.06
C LYS A 847 12.64 -10.67 -9.64
N ASN A 848 12.75 -10.19 -8.40
CA ASN A 848 11.88 -9.16 -7.87
C ASN A 848 12.59 -7.80 -7.98
N PRO A 849 11.93 -6.77 -8.51
CA PRO A 849 12.40 -5.40 -8.38
C PRO A 849 12.21 -4.88 -6.96
N PHE A 850 13.10 -3.99 -6.55
CA PHE A 850 12.98 -3.19 -5.33
C PHE A 850 13.33 -1.74 -5.68
N MET A 851 12.74 -0.80 -4.95
CA MET A 851 13.14 0.60 -5.06
C MET A 851 14.55 0.79 -4.52
N ARG A 852 15.27 1.74 -5.13
CA ARG A 852 16.41 2.37 -4.47
C ARG A 852 15.92 3.51 -3.60
N ASN A 853 16.84 4.04 -2.81
CA ASN A 853 16.58 5.10 -1.84
C ASN A 853 15.73 6.25 -2.40
N GLU A 854 16.14 6.82 -3.55
CA GLU A 854 15.45 8.00 -4.10
C GLU A 854 14.01 7.70 -4.56
N ASP A 855 13.78 6.56 -5.20
CA ASP A 855 12.45 6.19 -5.68
C ASP A 855 11.52 5.89 -4.49
N ALA A 856 12.05 5.27 -3.42
CA ALA A 856 11.31 5.05 -2.18
C ALA A 856 10.95 6.37 -1.47
N CYS A 857 11.91 7.31 -1.37
CA CYS A 857 11.69 8.63 -0.79
C CYS A 857 10.62 9.42 -1.57
N ARG A 858 10.76 9.49 -2.90
CA ARG A 858 9.81 10.19 -3.77
C ARG A 858 8.41 9.59 -3.69
N LEU A 859 8.29 8.26 -3.63
CA LEU A 859 7.00 7.61 -3.47
C LEU A 859 6.34 8.00 -2.14
N MET A 860 7.08 7.96 -1.03
CA MET A 860 6.52 8.33 0.28
C MET A 860 6.12 9.80 0.35
N LEU A 861 6.92 10.72 -0.21
CA LEU A 861 6.56 12.14 -0.29
C LEU A 861 5.26 12.35 -1.07
N SER A 862 5.09 11.67 -2.21
CA SER A 862 3.85 11.72 -3.00
C SER A 862 2.65 11.17 -2.22
N LEU A 863 2.80 10.02 -1.57
CA LEU A 863 1.71 9.40 -0.79
C LEU A 863 1.34 10.24 0.44
N LYS A 864 2.32 10.80 1.15
CA LYS A 864 2.08 11.69 2.29
C LYS A 864 1.33 12.95 1.85
N LYS A 865 1.78 13.58 0.76
CA LYS A 865 1.08 14.73 0.16
C LYS A 865 -0.37 14.40 -0.18
N LEU A 866 -0.64 13.25 -0.82
CA LEU A 866 -2.01 12.81 -1.11
C LEU A 866 -2.87 12.64 0.14
N TYR A 867 -2.28 12.20 1.26
CA TYR A 867 -2.97 12.13 2.54
C TYR A 867 -3.27 13.52 3.10
N ASP A 868 -2.26 14.39 3.18
CA ASP A 868 -2.43 15.74 3.74
C ASP A 868 -3.41 16.58 2.88
N ASP A 869 -3.36 16.42 1.56
CA ASP A 869 -4.27 17.07 0.60
C ASP A 869 -5.73 16.68 0.83
N SER A 870 -6.02 15.51 1.41
CA SER A 870 -7.39 15.06 1.73
C SER A 870 -8.03 15.83 2.88
N VAL A 871 -7.27 16.68 3.59
CA VAL A 871 -7.71 17.41 4.78
C VAL A 871 -8.33 16.46 5.82
N PRO A 872 -7.52 15.49 6.31
CA PRO A 872 -7.99 14.45 7.22
C PRO A 872 -8.54 15.04 8.51
N THR A 873 -9.46 14.33 9.15
CA THR A 873 -10.06 14.78 10.42
C THR A 873 -9.07 14.75 11.60
N TYR A 874 -8.03 13.93 11.51
CA TYR A 874 -7.04 13.72 12.56
C TYR A 874 -5.62 13.86 12.00
N ASP A 875 -4.68 14.26 12.85
CA ASP A 875 -3.25 14.35 12.52
C ASP A 875 -2.63 12.95 12.35
N LEU A 876 -1.75 12.84 11.35
CA LEU A 876 -1.04 11.59 11.05
C LEU A 876 0.20 11.47 11.92
N ARG A 877 0.22 10.47 12.82
CA ARG A 877 1.38 10.17 13.68
C ARG A 877 2.04 8.83 13.39
N ARG A 878 1.31 7.91 12.77
CA ARG A 878 1.81 6.56 12.46
C ARG A 878 1.51 6.15 11.04
N VAL A 879 2.50 5.58 10.35
CA VAL A 879 2.33 5.00 9.01
C VAL A 879 2.72 3.54 9.03
N VAL A 880 1.82 2.66 8.58
CA VAL A 880 2.06 1.21 8.48
C VAL A 880 2.15 0.80 7.02
N ILE A 881 3.27 0.21 6.64
CA ILE A 881 3.51 -0.23 5.27
C ILE A 881 3.52 -1.76 5.21
N HIS A 882 2.58 -2.31 4.44
CA HIS A 882 2.47 -3.73 4.16
C HIS A 882 3.01 -4.04 2.76
N LYS A 883 3.91 -5.03 2.67
CA LYS A 883 4.33 -5.60 1.38
C LYS A 883 4.61 -7.11 1.48
N THR A 884 4.72 -7.78 0.33
CA THR A 884 4.97 -9.24 0.28
C THR A 884 6.45 -9.61 0.23
N THR A 885 7.30 -8.71 -0.24
CA THR A 885 8.77 -8.86 -0.27
C THR A 885 9.42 -8.28 0.99
N PHE A 886 10.70 -8.56 1.23
CA PHE A 886 11.43 -7.97 2.36
C PHE A 886 11.78 -6.49 2.10
N PHE A 887 12.08 -5.71 3.13
CA PHE A 887 12.60 -4.35 2.97
C PHE A 887 14.13 -4.36 2.84
N THR A 888 14.64 -3.77 1.76
CA THR A 888 16.06 -3.52 1.58
C THR A 888 16.48 -2.30 2.42
N LYS A 889 17.79 -2.22 2.73
CA LYS A 889 18.36 -1.06 3.42
C LYS A 889 18.04 0.26 2.70
N GLU A 890 18.20 0.29 1.37
CA GLU A 890 17.94 1.48 0.57
C GLU A 890 16.45 1.88 0.60
N GLU A 891 15.52 0.92 0.57
CA GLU A 891 14.09 1.21 0.75
C GLU A 891 13.80 1.79 2.14
N MET A 892 14.35 1.20 3.21
CA MET A 892 14.14 1.69 4.57
C MET A 892 14.64 3.11 4.77
N GLU A 893 15.82 3.41 4.23
CA GLU A 893 16.40 4.76 4.24
C GLU A 893 15.50 5.76 3.49
N GLY A 894 15.09 5.42 2.26
CA GLY A 894 14.23 6.29 1.45
C GLY A 894 12.86 6.51 2.08
N ILE A 895 12.25 5.45 2.63
CA ILE A 895 10.95 5.54 3.32
C ILE A 895 11.05 6.43 4.55
N SER A 896 12.07 6.21 5.39
CA SER A 896 12.26 7.00 6.62
C SER A 896 12.49 8.47 6.31
N ARG A 897 13.21 8.77 5.23
CA ARG A 897 13.45 10.14 4.78
C ARG A 897 12.17 10.79 4.22
N GLY A 898 11.43 10.08 3.38
CA GLY A 898 10.19 10.59 2.79
C GLY A 898 9.01 10.72 3.78
N LEU A 899 9.11 10.07 4.94
CA LEU A 899 8.17 10.19 6.06
C LEU A 899 8.79 10.93 7.26
N ALA A 900 9.81 11.76 7.03
CA ALA A 900 10.36 12.62 8.08
C ALA A 900 9.24 13.47 8.72
N GLY A 901 9.25 13.57 10.04
CA GLY A 901 8.20 14.23 10.83
C GLY A 901 7.10 13.29 11.36
N ILE A 902 7.00 12.05 10.86
CA ILE A 902 6.09 11.03 11.41
C ILE A 902 6.74 10.33 12.62
N ASP A 903 5.97 10.15 13.69
CA ASP A 903 6.46 9.60 14.97
C ASP A 903 6.81 8.11 14.88
N ASP A 904 5.93 7.31 14.27
CA ASP A 904 6.09 5.86 14.15
C ASP A 904 5.91 5.37 12.71
N ILE A 905 6.89 4.61 12.21
CA ILE A 905 6.86 4.01 10.88
C ILE A 905 7.01 2.50 11.04
N GLU A 906 5.95 1.78 10.72
CA GLU A 906 5.86 0.33 10.87
C GLU A 906 6.02 -0.35 9.50
N LEU A 907 7.11 -1.10 9.30
CA LEU A 907 7.43 -1.78 8.05
C LEU A 907 7.26 -3.29 8.22
N LEU A 908 6.17 -3.83 7.66
CA LEU A 908 5.82 -5.24 7.78
C LEU A 908 5.85 -5.94 6.43
N GLN A 909 6.66 -6.99 6.35
CA GLN A 909 6.52 -7.99 5.32
C GLN A 909 5.45 -9.00 5.76
N ILE A 910 4.46 -9.28 4.89
CA ILE A 910 3.43 -10.28 5.14
C ILE A 910 3.41 -11.28 3.98
N GLN A 911 3.72 -12.53 4.28
CA GLN A 911 3.78 -13.62 3.31
C GLN A 911 2.61 -14.58 3.48
N GLU A 912 1.88 -14.81 2.39
CA GLU A 912 0.74 -15.75 2.35
C GLU A 912 1.18 -17.21 2.33
N PHE A 913 2.28 -17.51 1.62
CA PHE A 913 2.73 -18.87 1.40
C PHE A 913 3.76 -19.26 2.45
N THR A 914 3.29 -19.96 3.48
CA THR A 914 4.15 -20.49 4.55
C THR A 914 4.03 -22.01 4.64
N PRO A 915 5.13 -22.70 4.99
CA PRO A 915 5.10 -24.15 5.16
C PRO A 915 4.55 -24.59 6.54
N TRP A 916 4.14 -23.63 7.37
CA TRP A 916 3.65 -23.88 8.72
C TRP A 916 2.19 -24.32 8.70
N ARG A 917 1.86 -25.32 9.52
CA ARG A 917 0.50 -25.77 9.80
C ARG A 917 0.37 -26.01 11.30
N ALA A 918 -0.83 -25.78 11.81
CA ALA A 918 -1.14 -26.04 13.20
C ALA A 918 -2.41 -26.89 13.31
N ILE A 919 -2.32 -27.91 14.15
CA ILE A 919 -3.37 -28.87 14.46
C ILE A 919 -3.94 -28.48 15.82
N ARG A 920 -5.24 -28.20 15.83
CA ARG A 920 -5.99 -27.86 17.04
C ARG A 920 -6.47 -29.13 17.73
N PHE A 921 -6.45 -29.10 19.06
CA PHE A 921 -7.12 -30.08 19.92
C PHE A 921 -8.35 -29.42 20.57
N ASP A 922 -9.34 -30.21 20.96
CA ASP A 922 -10.56 -29.68 21.60
C ASP A 922 -10.37 -29.41 23.10
N SER A 923 -9.38 -30.02 23.72
CA SER A 923 -9.07 -29.93 25.15
C SER A 923 -7.58 -29.69 25.41
N ASP A 924 -7.28 -29.23 26.62
CA ASP A 924 -5.93 -29.07 27.15
C ASP A 924 -5.25 -30.41 27.50
N ASN A 925 -6.01 -31.47 27.73
CA ASN A 925 -5.50 -32.81 28.07
C ASN A 925 -4.84 -33.57 26.89
N MET A 926 -4.77 -32.96 25.70
CA MET A 926 -4.07 -33.47 24.51
C MET A 926 -4.64 -34.77 23.88
N LYS A 927 -5.81 -35.24 24.32
CA LYS A 927 -6.36 -36.54 23.87
C LYS A 927 -7.15 -36.46 22.58
N ILE A 928 -7.90 -35.38 22.35
CA ILE A 928 -8.88 -35.28 21.27
C ILE A 928 -8.43 -34.26 20.24
N VAL A 929 -8.01 -34.76 19.07
CA VAL A 929 -7.74 -33.92 17.90
C VAL A 929 -9.06 -33.30 17.43
N SER A 930 -9.08 -31.97 17.28
CA SER A 930 -10.29 -31.26 16.89
C SER A 930 -10.70 -31.63 15.48
N LYS A 931 -12.01 -31.78 15.25
CA LYS A 931 -12.57 -31.96 13.89
C LYS A 931 -12.54 -30.68 13.05
N PHE A 932 -12.28 -29.53 13.68
CA PHE A 932 -12.28 -28.22 13.01
C PHE A 932 -10.87 -27.66 12.89
N ALA A 933 -10.66 -26.85 11.85
CA ALA A 933 -9.42 -26.11 11.66
C ALA A 933 -9.03 -25.29 12.92
N ILE A 934 -7.78 -24.84 12.97
CA ILE A 934 -7.35 -23.93 14.02
C ILE A 934 -8.18 -22.64 14.05
N GLN A 935 -8.28 -22.03 15.23
CA GLN A 935 -9.08 -20.82 15.41
C GLN A 935 -8.45 -19.66 14.64
N ARG A 936 -9.28 -18.92 13.91
CA ARG A 936 -8.88 -17.65 13.31
C ARG A 936 -8.45 -16.69 14.43
N GLY A 937 -7.41 -15.90 14.19
CA GLY A 937 -6.78 -15.06 15.20
C GLY A 937 -5.75 -15.77 16.08
N THR A 938 -5.48 -17.06 15.84
CA THR A 938 -4.35 -17.73 16.51
C THR A 938 -3.04 -17.09 16.05
N VAL A 939 -2.17 -16.75 17.00
CA VAL A 939 -0.86 -16.16 16.75
C VAL A 939 0.22 -17.04 17.37
N ILE A 940 1.28 -17.35 16.62
CA ILE A 940 2.47 -18.02 17.14
C ILE A 940 3.66 -17.08 16.98
N GLN A 941 4.29 -16.70 18.09
CA GLN A 941 5.53 -15.94 18.04
C GLN A 941 6.68 -16.89 17.66
N LEU A 942 7.39 -16.56 16.58
CA LEU A 942 8.56 -17.31 16.16
C LEU A 942 9.81 -16.74 16.82
N ASN A 943 9.97 -15.42 16.77
CA ASN A 943 11.04 -14.72 17.48
C ASN A 943 10.71 -13.24 17.74
N LYS A 944 11.73 -12.42 18.01
CA LYS A 944 11.56 -10.99 18.30
C LYS A 944 11.01 -10.16 17.15
N ASP A 945 11.17 -10.59 15.89
CA ASP A 945 10.78 -9.80 14.71
C ASP A 945 9.75 -10.52 13.83
N ASN A 946 9.47 -11.80 14.10
CA ASN A 946 8.63 -12.66 13.27
C ASN A 946 7.53 -13.36 14.08
N PHE A 947 6.34 -13.41 13.50
CA PHE A 947 5.23 -14.21 14.02
C PHE A 947 4.35 -14.78 12.90
N LEU A 948 3.61 -15.82 13.24
CA LEU A 948 2.58 -16.42 12.39
C LEU A 948 1.20 -15.97 12.88
N ILE A 949 0.29 -15.66 11.96
CA ILE A 949 -1.10 -15.36 12.28
C ILE A 949 -2.07 -16.10 11.35
N TRP A 950 -3.05 -16.80 11.93
CA TRP A 950 -4.11 -17.45 11.18
C TRP A 950 -5.28 -16.49 10.94
N THR A 951 -5.25 -15.78 9.82
CA THR A 951 -6.38 -14.95 9.34
C THR A 951 -7.48 -15.79 8.66
N HIS A 952 -7.22 -17.07 8.39
CA HIS A 952 -8.18 -18.06 7.93
C HIS A 952 -8.23 -19.24 8.91
N GLY A 953 -9.44 -19.63 9.34
CA GLY A 953 -9.63 -20.66 10.35
C GLY A 953 -11.06 -20.70 10.87
N SER A 954 -11.30 -21.53 11.88
CA SER A 954 -12.60 -21.64 12.55
C SER A 954 -12.89 -20.41 13.42
N VAL A 955 -14.15 -19.99 13.46
CA VAL A 955 -14.64 -18.87 14.28
C VAL A 955 -15.78 -19.38 15.15
N GLN A 956 -15.78 -19.02 16.43
CA GLN A 956 -16.84 -19.35 17.39
C GLN A 956 -17.44 -18.04 17.89
N HIS A 957 -18.69 -17.76 17.52
CA HIS A 957 -19.38 -16.50 17.82
C HIS A 957 -20.89 -16.65 17.63
N ASP A 958 -21.70 -15.96 18.44
CA ASP A 958 -23.17 -16.06 18.41
C ASP A 958 -23.80 -15.55 17.12
N GLU A 959 -23.20 -14.53 16.52
CA GLU A 959 -23.63 -14.05 15.20
C GLU A 959 -23.30 -15.01 14.04
N LEU A 960 -22.64 -16.14 14.30
CA LEU A 960 -22.33 -17.15 13.30
C LEU A 960 -23.03 -18.47 13.63
N ALA A 961 -22.28 -19.45 14.13
CA ALA A 961 -22.79 -20.75 14.51
C ALA A 961 -23.13 -20.87 16.01
N GLY A 962 -22.72 -19.91 16.85
CA GLY A 962 -22.81 -19.96 18.31
C GLY A 962 -21.44 -19.96 19.00
N GLN A 963 -21.37 -19.52 20.26
CA GLN A 963 -20.12 -19.53 21.07
C GLN A 963 -19.46 -20.92 21.22
N HIS A 964 -20.22 -22.00 21.12
CA HIS A 964 -19.71 -23.37 21.28
C HIS A 964 -19.61 -24.14 19.96
N LEU A 965 -20.01 -23.53 18.83
CA LEU A 965 -20.00 -24.16 17.51
C LEU A 965 -19.04 -23.44 16.57
N ASN A 966 -18.42 -24.18 15.65
CA ASN A 966 -17.41 -23.65 14.75
C ASN A 966 -18.02 -23.31 13.38
N TYR A 967 -17.91 -22.05 12.97
CA TYR A 967 -18.04 -21.64 11.58
C TYR A 967 -16.65 -21.65 10.91
N TYR A 968 -16.51 -22.31 9.76
CA TYR A 968 -15.28 -22.29 8.98
C TYR A 968 -15.60 -22.03 7.51
N LYS A 969 -15.18 -20.86 7.02
CA LYS A 969 -15.36 -20.45 5.62
C LYS A 969 -14.81 -21.53 4.69
N ASN A 970 -15.61 -21.95 3.70
CA ASN A 970 -15.37 -23.08 2.77
C ASN A 970 -15.30 -24.49 3.40
N GLY A 971 -15.15 -24.62 4.71
CA GLY A 971 -15.25 -25.89 5.43
C GLY A 971 -14.25 -26.98 5.04
N ARG A 972 -13.15 -26.65 4.35
CA ARG A 972 -12.26 -27.63 3.69
C ARG A 972 -10.80 -27.46 4.12
N GLY A 973 -10.15 -28.59 4.39
CA GLY A 973 -8.72 -28.67 4.69
C GLY A 973 -8.28 -27.91 5.95
N ILE A 974 -6.97 -27.89 6.18
CA ILE A 974 -6.33 -27.08 7.23
C ILE A 974 -5.69 -25.80 6.65
N PRO A 975 -5.86 -24.63 7.29
CA PRO A 975 -5.36 -23.37 6.77
C PRO A 975 -3.86 -23.16 7.04
N ALA A 976 -3.22 -22.38 6.17
CA ALA A 976 -1.89 -21.84 6.39
C ALA A 976 -1.97 -20.50 7.15
N PRO A 977 -1.01 -20.18 8.03
CA PRO A 977 -0.88 -18.84 8.58
C PRO A 977 -0.22 -17.90 7.57
N LEU A 978 -0.42 -16.60 7.78
CA LEU A 978 0.47 -15.56 7.25
C LEU A 978 1.73 -15.50 8.10
N LEU A 979 2.91 -15.35 7.47
CA LEU A 979 4.16 -15.01 8.16
C LEU A 979 4.36 -13.51 8.10
N VAL A 980 4.45 -12.88 9.27
CA VAL A 980 4.68 -11.46 9.43
C VAL A 980 6.08 -11.23 9.95
N ARG A 981 6.85 -10.37 9.28
CA ARG A 981 8.20 -9.96 9.66
C ARG A 981 8.29 -8.44 9.75
N ARG A 982 8.71 -7.94 10.91
CA ARG A 982 9.02 -6.51 11.13
C ARG A 982 10.43 -6.19 10.63
N PHE A 983 10.54 -5.06 9.94
CA PHE A 983 11.83 -4.45 9.54
C PHE A 983 12.10 -3.15 10.29
N MET A 984 11.04 -2.44 10.69
CA MET A 984 11.07 -1.22 11.50
C MET A 984 9.69 -1.05 12.14
N GLY A 985 9.61 -0.41 13.31
CA GLY A 985 8.36 -0.12 14.01
C GLY A 985 8.43 -0.39 15.50
N GLN A 986 7.48 0.21 16.22
CA GLN A 986 7.44 0.19 17.69
C GLN A 986 6.21 -0.49 18.28
N ALA A 987 5.21 -0.83 17.47
CA ALA A 987 3.94 -1.37 17.97
C ALA A 987 4.15 -2.71 18.71
N ASP A 988 3.24 -3.05 19.63
CA ASP A 988 3.25 -4.39 20.22
C ASP A 988 2.58 -5.41 19.28
N GLY A 989 2.75 -6.70 19.58
CA GLY A 989 2.18 -7.77 18.78
C GLY A 989 0.65 -7.83 18.82
N ALA A 990 0.02 -7.30 19.87
CA ALA A 990 -1.43 -7.25 19.97
C ALA A 990 -2.00 -6.22 18.98
N THR A 991 -1.43 -5.01 18.93
CA THR A 991 -1.75 -3.99 17.93
C THR A 991 -1.59 -4.54 16.52
N LEU A 992 -0.43 -5.13 16.19
CA LEU A 992 -0.18 -5.66 14.85
C LEU A 992 -1.17 -6.76 14.45
N ALA A 993 -1.43 -7.72 15.36
CA ALA A 993 -2.35 -8.82 15.09
C ALA A 993 -3.79 -8.32 14.89
N ASN A 994 -4.26 -7.40 15.75
CA ASN A 994 -5.58 -6.80 15.66
C ASN A 994 -5.76 -6.00 14.36
N GLU A 995 -4.78 -5.19 13.98
CA GLU A 995 -4.79 -4.42 12.73
C GLU A 995 -4.87 -5.32 11.50
N ILE A 996 -4.03 -6.37 11.43
CA ILE A 996 -4.07 -7.34 10.32
C ILE A 996 -5.44 -8.04 10.26
N MET A 997 -5.96 -8.49 11.40
CA MET A 997 -7.25 -9.18 11.49
C MET A 997 -8.40 -8.27 11.08
N MET A 998 -8.40 -7.01 11.51
CA MET A 998 -9.36 -5.98 11.13
C MET A 998 -9.33 -5.73 9.62
N LEU A 999 -8.15 -5.48 9.05
CA LEU A 999 -7.99 -5.17 7.63
C LEU A 999 -8.44 -6.31 6.70
N THR A 1000 -8.49 -7.56 7.18
CA THR A 1000 -9.04 -8.67 6.38
C THR A 1000 -10.57 -8.60 6.19
N LYS A 1001 -11.27 -7.76 6.97
CA LYS A 1001 -12.73 -7.52 6.90
C LYS A 1001 -13.10 -6.22 6.16
N MET A 1002 -12.12 -5.47 5.67
CA MET A 1002 -12.32 -4.16 5.03
C MET A 1002 -12.44 -4.20 3.50
N ASN A 1003 -12.53 -5.40 2.88
CA ASN A 1003 -12.85 -5.50 1.46
C ASN A 1003 -14.38 -5.52 1.25
N TRP A 1004 -14.97 -4.35 0.96
CA TRP A 1004 -16.42 -4.19 0.73
C TRP A 1004 -16.93 -4.84 -0.56
N ASN A 1005 -16.05 -5.13 -1.52
CA ASN A 1005 -16.39 -5.72 -2.81
C ASN A 1005 -16.59 -7.25 -2.73
N SER A 1006 -16.98 -7.77 -1.57
CA SER A 1006 -17.09 -9.20 -1.30
C SER A 1006 -18.11 -9.51 -0.21
N GLY A 1007 -19.34 -9.00 -0.37
CA GLY A 1007 -20.46 -9.33 0.51
C GLY A 1007 -20.84 -10.82 0.53
N ASP A 1008 -20.26 -11.65 -0.33
CA ASP A 1008 -20.41 -13.10 -0.33
C ASP A 1008 -19.44 -13.82 0.63
N SER A 1009 -18.64 -13.07 1.39
CA SER A 1009 -17.51 -13.60 2.14
C SER A 1009 -17.28 -12.89 3.48
N PHE A 1010 -17.22 -13.66 4.57
CA PHE A 1010 -17.00 -13.13 5.94
C PHE A 1010 -15.66 -12.37 6.14
N TYR A 1011 -14.59 -12.83 5.50
CA TYR A 1011 -13.26 -12.19 5.51
C TYR A 1011 -12.42 -12.61 4.30
N LYS A 1012 -11.36 -11.85 3.99
CA LYS A 1012 -10.28 -12.25 3.08
C LYS A 1012 -9.11 -12.87 3.86
N VAL A 1013 -8.26 -13.65 3.18
CA VAL A 1013 -7.08 -14.23 3.83
C VAL A 1013 -6.00 -13.17 4.05
N LEU A 1014 -5.78 -12.32 3.05
CA LEU A 1014 -4.87 -11.18 3.14
C LEU A 1014 -5.60 -9.93 3.67
N PRO A 1015 -4.90 -9.04 4.39
CA PRO A 1015 -5.42 -7.72 4.70
C PRO A 1015 -5.69 -6.95 3.41
N VAL A 1016 -6.69 -6.06 3.43
CA VAL A 1016 -7.14 -5.27 2.28
C VAL A 1016 -5.97 -4.54 1.58
N THR A 1017 -4.99 -4.07 2.34
CA THR A 1017 -3.78 -3.42 1.84
C THR A 1017 -3.01 -4.26 0.82
N LEU A 1018 -2.91 -5.58 1.02
CA LEU A 1018 -2.19 -6.48 0.13
C LEU A 1018 -3.08 -7.13 -0.92
N ASP A 1019 -4.34 -7.36 -0.60
CA ASP A 1019 -5.34 -7.88 -1.55
C ASP A 1019 -5.46 -6.91 -2.74
N PHE A 1020 -5.59 -5.62 -2.46
CA PHE A 1020 -5.62 -4.60 -3.50
C PHE A 1020 -4.26 -4.33 -4.14
N ALA A 1021 -3.15 -4.32 -3.39
CA ALA A 1021 -1.83 -4.16 -4.01
C ALA A 1021 -1.54 -5.28 -5.05
N LYS A 1022 -2.01 -6.51 -4.81
CA LYS A 1022 -1.97 -7.59 -5.82
C LYS A 1022 -2.90 -7.33 -7.00
N MET A 1023 -4.11 -6.81 -6.78
CA MET A 1023 -5.01 -6.41 -7.86
C MET A 1023 -4.37 -5.32 -8.74
N LEU A 1024 -3.81 -4.27 -8.15
CA LEU A 1024 -3.09 -3.21 -8.86
C LEU A 1024 -1.93 -3.75 -9.70
N SER A 1025 -1.17 -4.71 -9.19
CA SER A 1025 -0.07 -5.32 -9.95
C SER A 1025 -0.53 -6.02 -11.24
N ARG A 1026 -1.81 -6.44 -11.33
CA ARG A 1026 -2.38 -7.03 -12.56
C ARG A 1026 -2.85 -5.95 -13.52
N VAL A 1027 -3.50 -4.93 -12.97
CA VAL A 1027 -4.00 -3.74 -13.70
C VAL A 1027 -2.84 -2.96 -14.32
N ALA A 1028 -1.75 -2.75 -13.59
CA ALA A 1028 -0.59 -2.00 -14.06
C ALA A 1028 0.17 -2.64 -15.25
N LYS A 1029 -0.22 -3.84 -15.71
CA LYS A 1029 0.34 -4.49 -16.92
C LYS A 1029 -0.36 -4.09 -18.22
N GLN A 1030 -1.53 -3.45 -18.15
CA GLN A 1030 -2.26 -3.05 -19.36
C GLN A 1030 -1.61 -1.80 -19.98
N ASP A 1031 -1.67 -1.66 -21.31
CA ASP A 1031 -1.04 -0.54 -22.03
C ASP A 1031 -1.72 0.82 -21.82
N VAL A 1032 -2.96 0.84 -21.33
CA VAL A 1032 -3.77 2.05 -21.13
C VAL A 1032 -3.52 2.76 -19.80
N VAL A 1033 -2.55 2.29 -19.00
CA VAL A 1033 -2.23 2.85 -17.69
C VAL A 1033 -1.62 4.25 -17.82
N ILE A 1034 -2.12 5.20 -17.04
CA ILE A 1034 -1.51 6.52 -16.89
C ILE A 1034 -0.69 6.51 -15.60
N TYR A 1035 0.61 6.75 -15.73
CA TYR A 1035 1.54 6.77 -14.61
C TYR A 1035 1.58 8.12 -13.92
N ASP A 1036 2.09 8.13 -12.68
CA ASP A 1036 2.28 9.32 -11.84
C ASP A 1036 0.98 10.11 -11.54
N LYS A 1037 -0.19 9.51 -11.80
CA LYS A 1037 -1.51 10.07 -11.50
C LYS A 1037 -2.22 9.31 -10.37
N PRO A 1038 -2.81 9.99 -9.37
CA PRO A 1038 -3.65 9.33 -8.38
C PRO A 1038 -5.00 8.93 -8.98
N TYR A 1039 -5.46 7.73 -8.67
CA TYR A 1039 -6.80 7.27 -9.00
C TYR A 1039 -7.65 7.07 -7.74
N ASP A 1040 -8.95 7.35 -7.82
CA ASP A 1040 -9.91 6.88 -6.82
C ASP A 1040 -9.99 5.34 -6.90
N PHE A 1041 -9.87 4.69 -5.76
CA PHE A 1041 -9.88 3.23 -5.67
C PHE A 1041 -11.21 2.61 -6.12
N ARG A 1042 -12.32 3.35 -6.06
CA ARG A 1042 -13.66 2.86 -6.42
C ARG A 1042 -13.75 2.38 -7.87
N TYR A 1043 -12.95 2.96 -8.76
CA TYR A 1043 -12.88 2.53 -10.16
C TYR A 1043 -12.29 1.13 -10.35
N PHE A 1044 -11.58 0.61 -9.34
CA PHE A 1044 -10.87 -0.66 -9.43
C PHE A 1044 -11.48 -1.76 -8.55
N MET A 1045 -12.46 -1.43 -7.71
CA MET A 1045 -13.25 -2.42 -6.96
C MET A 1045 -13.91 -3.43 -7.89
#